data_AF-A0A397GEN8-F1
#
_entry.id   AF-A0A397GEN8-F1
#
_cell.length_a   1.000
_cell.length_b   1.000
_cell.length_c   1.000
_cell.angle_alpha   90.00
_cell.angle_beta   90.00
_cell.angle_gamma   90.00
#
_symmetry.space_group_name_H-M   'P 1'
#
loop_
_entity.id
_entity.type
_entity.pdbx_description
1 polymer ?
#
loop_
_entity_poly.entity_id
_entity_poly.type
_entity_poly.pdbx_seq_one_letter_code
_entity_poly.pdbx_strand_id
1 'polypeptide(L)'
;MSRRKEFQVSLVSLGFLNADLHFGSFSQNWWESRQDNITDNGTSSLYPIRINMKTLVFLQNTPFIITVVQDHDRFLQRPGYICEAKDKKSEILDNPSAAITTLYQQIFQSKTRFSGPLIMGHDNIEISKQLLTGVTFRPFYFLNGKLWLFIFGIGISDEEQFHYTGTGFKSSFISTTGAEKKRTLFVQEINKKKFIIKIYQNFELISTHIDNSPDSVWQKVGMLQGYKGTDLFGISHPKFQSVIQKLRTPKCQPEEWHIMDKMEILWNYHLRKFTLASIQWHEFFLEWHSEQKTIIEFTTIKKLYPQNYTFKDREMRAWRAMLSHAGCTDITPYTKDISSYEFWTPSNDPTCDSKNILFLYESGFFLNNNIDIFWNSFYQALNANKKGYDGKRRILSIIAEKFSYNILMEKLKIAQNTIYEARKYARINGPGCMAMEKPIRKIKRITPEQEHQFNNFFQDKAHVIMSSYKTDAKTEDLGGLCATCSTYGYETFEDIINLIKEKISNIELQNTFSQRCNFLKRYLKKEYEEHLIVTDQEYQNRILYYLAHQTRKVYLNAQFNAALLALDENGAILVVDYKMKILSKTARETKQEFFGKKGWALYTILVYTKSNGDSEINIQAIDHWSTDMHDNGPHYHNSELMIILSKWFEWYGIQVKKWIFLEAGEAKMTVDLHHAQISLSIKRYIRIGGEIQEGNDITSAIKDIADILVANIESNCCKDNNKGKTIPGISNWSEWSWPSDGEHSGYIKARAVPNIGNWILFSPTQIQNFAKGEINQPLPQLSELTKPKSSWKIPIPHASGICSKRLPLQELTNELQNRGIDYGNQNKRQKLVEILDNELIKETLKNKENKGLRLMNLSMSNKAYNIRPLNNDEFPLSSGWASKEVQKYGKKGGGKRIKKRISAILEQYFLIGNVDKSNRMTAQDMWDLLMSKAQVGEIESSEIPKVTTIQGWITRYAAQLREKSAQTVLNEI
;
A
#
# COMPACT_ATOMS: atom_id res chain seq x y z
N MET A 1 30.89 7.17 -49.22
CA MET A 1 29.75 7.91 -48.64
C MET A 1 30.30 9.03 -47.77
N SER A 2 30.03 10.29 -48.12
CA SER A 2 30.46 11.45 -47.33
C SER A 2 29.90 11.36 -45.92
N ARG A 3 30.73 11.50 -44.88
CA ARG A 3 30.26 11.66 -43.49
C ARG A 3 29.24 12.80 -43.46
N ARG A 4 27.94 12.50 -43.31
CA ARG A 4 26.91 13.52 -43.11
C ARG A 4 27.26 14.22 -41.79
N LYS A 5 27.33 15.55 -41.81
CA LYS A 5 27.48 16.33 -40.58
C LYS A 5 26.18 16.19 -39.79
N GLU A 6 26.27 15.61 -38.60
CA GLU A 6 25.16 15.59 -37.64
C GLU A 6 25.15 16.91 -36.87
N PHE A 7 23.95 17.48 -36.71
CA PHE A 7 23.73 18.67 -35.92
C PHE A 7 22.94 18.31 -34.68
N GLN A 8 23.33 18.84 -33.53
CA GLN A 8 22.54 18.71 -32.32
C GLN A 8 21.39 19.73 -32.38
N VAL A 9 20.19 19.23 -32.70
CA VAL A 9 18.97 20.03 -32.85
C VAL A 9 17.97 19.67 -31.74
N SER A 10 17.36 20.68 -31.14
CA SER A 10 16.25 20.52 -30.20
C SER A 10 15.02 21.32 -30.63
N LEU A 11 13.84 20.79 -30.32
CA LEU A 11 12.57 21.49 -30.50
C LEU A 11 12.31 22.35 -29.26
N VAL A 12 12.34 23.68 -29.43
CA VAL A 12 12.10 24.66 -28.34
C VAL A 12 10.61 24.91 -28.15
N SER A 13 9.86 24.97 -29.25
CA SER A 13 8.41 25.12 -29.26
C SER A 13 7.82 24.25 -30.34
N LEU A 14 6.80 23.47 -29.99
CA LEU A 14 6.08 22.63 -30.95
C LEU A 14 5.29 23.45 -31.97
N GLY A 15 4.83 24.65 -31.58
CA GLY A 15 3.87 25.41 -32.38
C GLY A 15 2.48 24.77 -32.42
N PHE A 16 1.59 25.30 -33.26
CA PHE A 16 0.21 24.84 -33.38
C PHE A 16 -0.19 24.51 -34.82
N LEU A 17 -1.23 23.67 -34.94
CA LEU A 17 -1.88 23.34 -36.22
C LEU A 17 -3.00 24.33 -36.48
N ASN A 18 -3.08 24.84 -37.70
CA ASN A 18 -4.21 25.63 -38.19
C ASN A 18 -4.96 24.82 -39.23
N ALA A 19 -6.28 24.64 -39.06
CA ALA A 19 -7.09 23.76 -39.92
C ALA A 19 -7.12 24.22 -41.38
N ASP A 20 -7.19 25.53 -41.63
CA ASP A 20 -7.25 26.08 -42.98
C ASP A 20 -5.91 25.91 -43.72
N LEU A 21 -4.80 26.06 -43.01
CA LEU A 21 -3.47 25.89 -43.59
C LEU A 21 -3.09 24.41 -43.74
N HIS A 22 -3.40 23.55 -42.77
CA HIS A 22 -2.95 22.16 -42.78
C HIS A 22 -3.93 21.20 -43.46
N PHE A 23 -5.19 21.58 -43.61
CA PHE A 23 -6.26 20.76 -44.21
C PHE A 23 -7.18 21.54 -45.17
N GLY A 24 -6.76 22.73 -45.60
CA GLY A 24 -7.42 23.52 -46.65
C GLY A 24 -6.76 23.36 -48.03
N SER A 25 -7.15 24.23 -48.96
CA SER A 25 -6.82 24.13 -50.40
C SER A 25 -5.32 24.11 -50.71
N PHE A 26 -4.50 24.78 -49.90
CA PHE A 26 -3.04 24.88 -50.09
C PHE A 26 -2.24 24.05 -49.09
N SER A 27 -2.91 23.10 -48.44
CA SER A 27 -2.31 22.29 -47.37
C SER A 27 -1.06 21.54 -47.78
N GLN A 28 -0.92 21.16 -49.05
CA GLN A 28 0.30 20.57 -49.59
C GLN A 28 1.59 21.34 -49.24
N ASN A 29 1.54 22.66 -49.03
CA ASN A 29 2.72 23.46 -48.67
C ASN A 29 3.12 23.37 -47.18
N TRP A 30 2.21 22.89 -46.33
CA TRP A 30 2.38 22.81 -44.86
C TRP A 30 2.72 21.39 -44.39
N TRP A 31 3.01 20.49 -45.32
CA TRP A 31 3.42 19.11 -45.04
C TRP A 31 4.73 18.79 -45.76
N GLU A 32 5.70 18.26 -45.05
CA GLU A 32 7.01 17.92 -45.57
C GLU A 32 7.31 16.43 -45.44
N SER A 33 8.03 15.90 -46.42
CA SER A 33 8.46 14.51 -46.44
C SER A 33 9.74 14.34 -45.60
N ARG A 34 9.72 13.41 -44.64
CA ARG A 34 10.92 13.00 -43.87
C ARG A 34 11.29 11.54 -44.15
N GLN A 35 12.56 11.20 -43.99
CA GLN A 35 13.05 9.82 -44.11
C GLN A 35 12.75 9.07 -42.81
N ASP A 36 11.91 8.03 -42.88
CA ASP A 36 11.64 7.14 -41.75
C ASP A 36 12.52 5.89 -41.86
N ASN A 37 13.20 5.51 -40.79
CA ASN A 37 13.92 4.24 -40.69
C ASN A 37 12.98 3.02 -40.54
N ILE A 38 11.65 3.22 -40.60
CA ILE A 38 10.64 2.27 -40.07
C ILE A 38 9.79 1.58 -41.16
N THR A 39 9.98 1.85 -42.46
CA THR A 39 9.18 1.16 -43.50
C THR A 39 9.99 0.67 -44.69
N ASP A 40 9.98 -0.65 -44.90
CA ASP A 40 10.56 -1.38 -46.03
C ASP A 40 9.95 -1.06 -47.42
N ASN A 41 9.01 -0.11 -47.53
CA ASN A 41 8.26 0.15 -48.77
C ASN A 41 8.45 1.55 -49.35
N GLY A 42 9.61 2.20 -49.13
CA GLY A 42 10.07 3.34 -49.94
C GLY A 42 9.12 4.54 -50.04
N THR A 43 8.11 4.65 -49.18
CA THR A 43 7.13 5.74 -49.22
C THR A 43 7.49 6.73 -48.14
N SER A 44 7.93 7.91 -48.54
CA SER A 44 8.29 8.94 -47.57
C SER A 44 7.06 9.47 -46.84
N SER A 45 7.26 9.70 -45.54
CA SER A 45 6.23 9.92 -44.54
C SER A 45 6.06 11.44 -44.35
N LEU A 46 4.83 11.96 -44.41
CA LEU A 46 4.57 13.41 -44.31
C LEU A 46 4.45 13.91 -42.88
N TYR A 47 5.07 15.03 -42.56
CA TYR A 47 5.05 15.67 -41.24
C TYR A 47 4.56 17.12 -41.36
N PRO A 48 3.78 17.61 -40.38
CA PRO A 48 3.26 18.96 -40.46
C PRO A 48 4.35 19.99 -40.13
N ILE A 49 4.35 21.10 -40.86
CA ILE A 49 5.14 22.30 -40.57
C ILE A 49 4.28 23.20 -39.69
N ARG A 50 4.51 23.21 -38.37
CA ARG A 50 3.62 23.92 -37.43
C ARG A 50 3.92 25.40 -37.34
N ILE A 51 2.86 26.22 -37.19
CA ILE A 51 3.00 27.67 -37.02
C ILE A 51 3.60 27.95 -35.65
N ASN A 52 4.56 28.88 -35.57
CA ASN A 52 5.33 29.21 -34.36
C ASN A 52 6.13 28.03 -33.78
N MET A 53 6.37 26.99 -34.59
CA MET A 53 7.37 25.97 -34.29
C MET A 53 8.74 26.63 -34.21
N LYS A 54 9.50 26.31 -33.15
CA LYS A 54 10.86 26.82 -32.95
C LYS A 54 11.84 25.67 -32.79
N THR A 55 12.87 25.63 -33.63
CA THR A 55 13.99 24.69 -33.52
C THR A 55 15.26 25.44 -33.15
N LEU A 56 16.05 24.86 -32.25
CA LEU A 56 17.33 25.39 -31.80
C LEU A 56 18.45 24.48 -32.29
N VAL A 57 19.47 25.10 -32.88
CA VAL A 57 20.73 24.44 -33.24
C VAL A 57 21.90 25.29 -32.72
N PHE A 58 22.96 24.63 -32.27
CA PHE A 58 24.20 25.32 -31.91
C PHE A 58 25.18 25.27 -33.08
N LEU A 59 25.57 26.43 -33.59
CA LEU A 59 26.59 26.58 -34.63
C LEU A 59 27.71 27.47 -34.11
N GLN A 60 28.95 26.97 -34.08
CA GLN A 60 30.10 27.66 -33.48
C GLN A 60 29.81 28.18 -32.05
N ASN A 61 29.23 27.33 -31.19
CA ASN A 61 28.80 27.67 -29.83
C ASN A 61 27.81 28.85 -29.72
N THR A 62 27.20 29.27 -30.83
CA THR A 62 26.15 30.28 -30.85
C THR A 62 24.79 29.61 -31.09
N PRO A 63 23.75 29.91 -30.28
CA PRO A 63 22.41 29.39 -30.50
C PRO A 63 21.75 30.09 -31.68
N PHE A 64 21.26 29.30 -32.63
CA PHE A 64 20.41 29.75 -33.73
C PHE A 64 19.02 29.16 -33.55
N ILE A 65 18.01 30.02 -33.51
CA ILE A 65 16.60 29.63 -33.38
C ILE A 65 15.93 29.87 -34.73
N ILE A 66 15.37 28.82 -35.34
CA ILE A 66 14.51 28.97 -36.53
C ILE A 66 13.07 28.93 -36.06
N THR A 67 12.30 29.96 -36.39
CA THR A 67 10.86 30.07 -36.12
C THR A 67 10.09 29.98 -37.44
N VAL A 68 9.10 29.10 -37.48
CA VAL A 68 8.11 29.04 -38.57
C VAL A 68 7.06 30.12 -38.33
N VAL A 69 6.79 30.94 -39.34
CA VAL A 69 5.78 32.00 -39.30
C VAL A 69 4.79 31.85 -40.44
N GLN A 70 3.59 32.39 -40.21
CA GLN A 70 2.55 32.53 -41.22
C GLN A 70 2.67 33.92 -41.84
N ASP A 71 3.78 34.24 -42.51
CA ASP A 71 3.81 35.46 -43.34
C ASP A 71 4.94 35.47 -44.38
N HIS A 72 4.60 36.01 -45.55
CA HIS A 72 5.50 36.61 -46.53
C HIS A 72 4.60 37.56 -47.31
N ASP A 73 5.04 38.81 -47.52
CA ASP A 73 4.32 39.93 -48.16
C ASP A 73 3.73 39.66 -49.58
N ARG A 74 3.80 38.42 -50.09
CA ARG A 74 3.25 38.02 -51.38
C ARG A 74 2.42 36.73 -51.35
N PHE A 75 2.54 35.83 -50.36
CA PHE A 75 1.89 34.51 -50.38
C PHE A 75 1.58 33.93 -48.98
N LEU A 76 0.45 34.31 -48.37
CA LEU A 76 -0.05 33.80 -47.07
C LEU A 76 -0.26 32.27 -46.99
N GLN A 77 -0.19 31.57 -48.13
CA GLN A 77 -0.52 30.14 -48.28
C GLN A 77 0.70 29.22 -48.15
N ARG A 78 1.87 29.75 -47.79
CA ARG A 78 3.11 29.00 -47.59
C ARG A 78 3.76 29.34 -46.24
N PRO A 79 4.51 28.40 -45.65
CA PRO A 79 5.28 28.68 -44.44
C PRO A 79 6.44 29.64 -44.73
N GLY A 80 6.61 30.64 -43.88
CA GLY A 80 7.78 31.50 -43.81
C GLY A 80 8.71 31.07 -42.68
N TYR A 81 9.99 31.37 -42.80
CA TYR A 81 11.03 30.99 -41.85
C TYR A 81 11.85 32.20 -41.45
N ILE A 82 12.01 32.39 -40.14
CA ILE A 82 12.89 33.42 -39.58
C ILE A 82 13.95 32.74 -38.73
N CYS A 83 15.20 33.17 -38.87
CA CYS A 83 16.28 32.76 -37.98
C CYS A 83 16.65 33.91 -37.04
N GLU A 84 16.91 33.59 -35.78
CA GLU A 84 17.34 34.52 -34.74
C GLU A 84 18.60 33.96 -34.06
N ALA A 85 19.63 34.80 -33.92
CA ALA A 85 20.86 34.45 -33.21
C ALA A 85 21.54 35.71 -32.68
N LYS A 86 21.96 35.66 -31.41
CA LYS A 86 22.41 36.86 -30.66
C LYS A 86 21.30 37.93 -30.69
N ASP A 87 21.61 39.13 -31.19
CA ASP A 87 20.68 40.26 -31.34
C ASP A 87 20.32 40.54 -32.81
N LYS A 88 20.59 39.59 -33.72
CA LYS A 88 20.26 39.72 -35.14
C LYS A 88 19.17 38.72 -35.53
N LYS A 89 18.35 39.16 -36.49
CA LYS A 89 17.22 38.40 -37.02
C LYS A 89 17.27 38.45 -38.54
N SER A 90 17.02 37.31 -39.19
CA SER A 90 16.89 37.29 -40.66
C SER A 90 15.57 37.94 -41.08
N GLU A 91 15.50 38.37 -42.33
CA GLU A 91 14.22 38.59 -43.00
C GLU A 91 13.42 37.27 -43.06
N ILE A 92 12.12 37.38 -43.34
CA ILE A 92 11.27 36.21 -43.51
C ILE A 92 11.58 35.59 -44.87
N LEU A 93 12.03 34.34 -44.89
CA LEU A 93 12.40 33.62 -46.10
C LEU A 93 11.51 32.40 -46.33
N ASP A 94 11.37 31.97 -47.58
CA ASP A 94 10.48 30.88 -48.00
C ASP A 94 11.05 29.47 -47.73
N ASN A 95 12.28 29.38 -47.25
CA ASN A 95 12.91 28.11 -46.91
C ASN A 95 13.87 28.23 -45.71
N PRO A 96 13.95 27.21 -44.85
CA PRO A 96 14.76 27.25 -43.63
C PRO A 96 16.26 27.29 -43.90
N SER A 97 16.72 26.72 -45.02
CA SER A 97 18.14 26.75 -45.42
C SER A 97 18.62 28.18 -45.67
N ALA A 98 17.80 29.00 -46.32
CA ALA A 98 18.11 30.39 -46.60
C ALA A 98 18.06 31.24 -45.32
N ALA A 99 17.03 31.07 -44.48
CA ALA A 99 16.90 31.77 -43.19
C ALA A 99 18.17 31.68 -42.33
N ILE A 100 18.65 30.45 -42.11
CA ILE A 100 19.85 30.25 -41.29
C ILE A 100 21.14 30.58 -42.01
N THR A 101 21.26 30.24 -43.30
CA THR A 101 22.50 30.52 -44.06
C THR A 101 22.74 32.02 -44.15
N THR A 102 21.71 32.81 -44.50
CA THR A 102 21.83 34.27 -44.59
C THR A 102 22.25 34.89 -43.27
N LEU A 103 21.59 34.52 -42.16
CA LEU A 103 21.94 35.06 -40.84
C LEU A 103 23.33 34.63 -40.39
N TYR A 104 23.70 33.36 -40.62
CA TYR A 104 25.02 32.86 -40.25
C TYR A 104 26.14 33.60 -41.00
N GLN A 105 25.98 33.81 -42.30
CA GLN A 105 26.94 34.55 -43.12
C GLN A 105 27.05 36.01 -42.68
N GLN A 106 25.94 36.64 -42.28
CA GLN A 106 25.94 37.99 -41.72
C GLN A 106 26.62 38.12 -40.36
N ILE A 107 26.54 37.09 -39.50
CA ILE A 107 27.16 37.11 -38.16
C ILE A 107 28.66 36.80 -38.23
N PHE A 108 29.04 35.78 -39.01
CA PHE A 108 30.41 35.25 -39.02
C PHE A 108 31.22 35.61 -40.26
N GLN A 109 30.65 36.38 -41.18
CA GLN A 109 31.30 36.80 -42.45
C GLN A 109 31.91 35.61 -43.23
N SER A 110 31.22 34.46 -43.20
CA SER A 110 31.67 33.23 -43.86
C SER A 110 30.87 32.96 -45.14
N LYS A 111 31.33 32.00 -45.96
CA LYS A 111 30.59 31.48 -47.12
C LYS A 111 29.88 30.15 -46.83
N THR A 112 29.80 29.75 -45.56
CA THR A 112 29.21 28.47 -45.16
C THR A 112 27.72 28.46 -45.47
N ARG A 113 27.23 27.34 -45.98
CA ARG A 113 25.80 27.10 -46.22
C ARG A 113 25.35 25.91 -45.39
N PHE A 114 24.10 25.93 -44.97
CA PHE A 114 23.54 24.83 -44.20
C PHE A 114 22.26 24.27 -44.83
N SER A 115 22.00 23.00 -44.54
CA SER A 115 20.79 22.31 -44.95
C SER A 115 19.69 22.57 -43.91
N GLY A 116 18.66 23.29 -44.30
CA GLY A 116 17.48 23.55 -43.48
C GLY A 116 16.84 22.29 -42.92
N PRO A 117 16.59 21.22 -43.72
CA PRO A 117 16.09 19.95 -43.20
C PRO A 117 16.91 19.34 -42.07
N LEU A 118 18.25 19.37 -42.18
CA LEU A 118 19.13 18.85 -41.12
C LEU A 118 19.06 19.71 -39.86
N ILE A 119 19.02 21.03 -40.03
CA ILE A 119 18.93 21.98 -38.90
C ILE A 119 17.56 21.97 -38.24
N MET A 120 16.51 21.67 -38.99
CA MET A 120 15.15 21.48 -38.48
C MET A 120 14.94 20.08 -37.86
N GLY A 121 15.99 19.26 -37.82
CA GLY A 121 16.00 17.95 -37.17
C GLY A 121 15.15 16.91 -37.90
N HIS A 122 15.18 16.86 -39.23
CA HIS A 122 14.41 15.88 -40.01
C HIS A 122 14.90 14.44 -39.81
N ASP A 123 16.15 14.27 -39.41
CA ASP A 123 16.80 13.02 -39.02
C ASP A 123 16.55 12.65 -37.55
N ASN A 124 16.02 13.57 -36.74
CA ASN A 124 15.72 13.33 -35.34
C ASN A 124 14.32 12.71 -35.19
N ILE A 125 14.30 11.39 -34.90
CA ILE A 125 13.07 10.60 -34.69
C ILE A 125 12.19 11.19 -33.58
N GLU A 126 12.78 11.76 -32.53
CA GLU A 126 12.02 12.28 -31.39
C GLU A 126 11.28 13.57 -31.75
N ILE A 127 11.91 14.46 -32.53
CA ILE A 127 11.25 15.66 -33.07
C ILE A 127 10.11 15.22 -34.00
N SER A 128 10.34 14.24 -34.87
CA SER A 128 9.31 13.71 -35.76
C SER A 128 8.10 13.14 -34.99
N LYS A 129 8.31 12.42 -33.88
CA LYS A 129 7.22 11.98 -33.00
C LYS A 129 6.45 13.14 -32.40
N GLN A 130 7.15 14.14 -31.86
CA GLN A 130 6.52 15.33 -31.27
C GLN A 130 5.67 16.09 -32.29
N LEU A 131 6.13 16.24 -33.53
CA LEU A 131 5.39 16.91 -34.61
C LEU A 131 4.06 16.24 -34.97
N LEU A 132 3.89 14.95 -34.71
CA LEU A 132 2.63 14.23 -34.96
C LEU A 132 1.60 14.39 -33.82
N THR A 133 1.98 15.01 -32.70
CA THR A 133 1.10 15.17 -31.53
C THR A 133 -0.14 16.01 -31.84
N GLY A 134 -1.34 15.44 -31.72
CA GLY A 134 -2.59 16.16 -32.03
C GLY A 134 -2.93 16.25 -33.52
N VAL A 135 -2.23 15.52 -34.39
CA VAL A 135 -2.62 15.35 -35.80
C VAL A 135 -3.73 14.30 -35.89
N THR A 136 -4.93 14.68 -36.34
CA THR A 136 -6.09 13.78 -36.46
C THR A 136 -6.05 12.93 -37.73
N PHE A 137 -5.51 13.49 -38.82
CA PHE A 137 -5.35 12.81 -40.09
C PHE A 137 -3.98 13.16 -40.67
N ARG A 138 -3.26 12.15 -41.16
CA ARG A 138 -1.97 12.33 -41.84
C ARG A 138 -2.18 12.28 -43.35
N PRO A 139 -2.00 13.39 -44.06
CA PRO A 139 -2.06 13.40 -45.51
C PRO A 139 -1.05 12.47 -46.15
N PHE A 140 -1.32 12.02 -47.36
CA PHE A 140 -0.41 11.16 -48.10
C PHE A 140 -0.50 11.38 -49.61
N TYR A 141 0.58 11.02 -50.29
CA TYR A 141 0.67 11.04 -51.74
C TYR A 141 0.50 9.65 -52.33
N PHE A 142 -0.04 9.61 -53.54
CA PHE A 142 0.18 8.50 -54.46
C PHE A 142 0.21 9.00 -55.90
N LEU A 143 0.91 8.23 -56.73
CA LEU A 143 0.99 8.49 -58.15
C LEU A 143 -0.19 7.78 -58.83
N ASN A 144 -1.03 8.53 -59.54
CA ASN A 144 -2.05 7.97 -60.42
C ASN A 144 -1.75 8.38 -61.87
N GLY A 145 -1.24 7.44 -62.66
CA GLY A 145 -0.68 7.74 -63.98
C GLY A 145 0.52 8.69 -63.89
N LYS A 146 0.35 9.94 -64.34
CA LYS A 146 1.37 11.01 -64.29
C LYS A 146 1.11 12.07 -63.22
N LEU A 147 0.02 11.92 -62.45
CA LEU A 147 -0.43 12.93 -61.49
C LEU A 147 -0.12 12.48 -60.07
N TRP A 148 0.53 13.37 -59.31
CA TRP A 148 0.73 13.19 -57.88
C TRP A 148 -0.46 13.73 -57.12
N LEU A 149 -1.31 12.82 -56.64
CA LEU A 149 -2.49 13.14 -55.84
C LEU A 149 -2.11 13.26 -54.37
N PHE A 150 -2.46 14.40 -53.79
CA PHE A 150 -2.34 14.68 -52.37
C PHE A 150 -3.71 14.52 -51.70
N ILE A 151 -3.85 13.51 -50.83
CA ILE A 151 -5.09 13.33 -50.06
C ILE A 151 -4.91 13.97 -48.70
N PHE A 152 -5.74 14.96 -48.37
CA PHE A 152 -5.69 15.71 -47.12
C PHE A 152 -7.03 15.71 -46.35
N GLY A 153 -8.05 15.03 -46.87
CA GLY A 153 -9.30 14.76 -46.16
C GLY A 153 -9.93 13.46 -46.65
N ILE A 154 -10.53 12.69 -45.74
CA ILE A 154 -11.24 11.44 -46.03
C ILE A 154 -12.67 11.57 -45.52
N GLY A 155 -13.63 11.25 -46.39
CA GLY A 155 -15.04 11.08 -46.04
C GLY A 155 -15.49 9.68 -46.43
N ILE A 156 -16.27 9.01 -45.57
CA ILE A 156 -16.78 7.65 -45.80
C ILE A 156 -18.27 7.74 -46.16
N SER A 157 -18.71 6.85 -47.05
CA SER A 157 -20.10 6.68 -47.48
C SER A 157 -20.41 5.19 -47.62
N ASP A 158 -21.69 4.83 -47.53
CA ASP A 158 -22.16 3.47 -47.81
C ASP A 158 -22.35 3.20 -49.31
N GLU A 159 -22.20 4.22 -50.16
CA GLU A 159 -22.39 4.11 -51.61
C GLU A 159 -21.19 3.47 -52.32
N GLU A 160 -21.37 2.22 -52.78
CA GLU A 160 -20.35 1.47 -53.52
C GLU A 160 -19.96 2.12 -54.86
N GLN A 161 -20.92 2.78 -55.54
CA GLN A 161 -20.69 3.47 -56.83
C GLN A 161 -19.60 4.54 -56.78
N PHE A 162 -19.33 5.10 -55.59
CA PHE A 162 -18.26 6.10 -55.37
C PHE A 162 -17.13 5.53 -54.52
N HIS A 163 -16.93 4.22 -54.61
CA HIS A 163 -15.93 3.47 -53.87
C HIS A 163 -15.97 3.77 -52.36
N TYR A 164 -17.18 3.90 -51.82
CA TYR A 164 -17.45 4.18 -50.40
C TYR A 164 -16.89 5.52 -49.90
N THR A 165 -16.66 6.47 -50.82
CA THR A 165 -16.17 7.81 -50.49
C THR A 165 -17.34 8.77 -50.33
N GLY A 166 -17.29 9.61 -49.30
CA GLY A 166 -18.38 10.50 -48.90
C GLY A 166 -17.97 11.91 -48.55
N THR A 167 -18.90 12.61 -47.91
CA THR A 167 -18.72 13.98 -47.41
C THR A 167 -17.47 14.10 -46.54
N GLY A 168 -16.63 15.10 -46.81
CA GLY A 168 -15.38 15.33 -46.08
C GLY A 168 -14.13 14.84 -46.81
N PHE A 169 -14.28 14.13 -47.93
CA PHE A 169 -13.16 13.82 -48.82
C PHE A 169 -12.56 15.10 -49.41
N LYS A 170 -11.23 15.20 -49.39
CA LYS A 170 -10.48 16.28 -50.02
C LYS A 170 -9.18 15.77 -50.63
N SER A 171 -8.95 16.12 -51.89
CA SER A 171 -7.70 15.86 -52.59
C SER A 171 -7.24 17.04 -53.42
N SER A 172 -5.95 17.09 -53.74
CA SER A 172 -5.43 18.08 -54.67
C SER A 172 -4.29 17.52 -55.52
N PHE A 173 -4.09 18.11 -56.69
CA PHE A 173 -2.91 17.85 -57.49
C PHE A 173 -2.56 19.07 -58.34
N ILE A 174 -1.31 19.10 -58.78
CA ILE A 174 -0.80 20.17 -59.64
C ILE A 174 -0.60 19.61 -61.04
N SER A 175 -1.11 20.31 -62.04
CA SER A 175 -0.90 19.98 -63.45
C SER A 175 -0.62 21.25 -64.26
N THR A 176 0.21 21.12 -65.28
CA THR A 176 0.44 22.18 -66.27
C THR A 176 -0.62 22.10 -67.36
N THR A 177 -1.49 23.11 -67.46
CA THR A 177 -2.63 23.12 -68.36
C THR A 177 -2.64 24.37 -69.25
N GLY A 178 -3.21 24.23 -70.46
CA GLY A 178 -3.31 25.29 -71.46
C GLY A 178 -2.10 25.44 -72.39
N ALA A 179 -2.27 26.21 -73.47
CA ALA A 179 -1.22 26.47 -74.48
C ALA A 179 0.02 27.17 -73.89
N GLU A 180 -0.18 27.98 -72.84
CA GLU A 180 0.87 28.73 -72.14
C GLU A 180 1.59 27.92 -71.03
N LYS A 181 1.26 26.63 -70.85
CA LYS A 181 1.84 25.75 -69.80
C LYS A 181 1.79 26.36 -68.39
N LYS A 182 0.64 26.93 -68.00
CA LYS A 182 0.44 27.50 -66.66
C LYS A 182 0.33 26.40 -65.62
N ARG A 183 1.03 26.59 -64.48
CA ARG A 183 0.96 25.69 -63.33
C ARG A 183 -0.36 25.92 -62.59
N THR A 184 -1.25 24.93 -62.63
CA THR A 184 -2.60 25.01 -62.07
C THR A 184 -2.76 24.00 -60.93
N LEU A 185 -3.34 24.44 -59.82
CA LEU A 185 -3.69 23.59 -58.68
C LEU A 185 -5.19 23.25 -58.76
N PHE A 186 -5.48 21.96 -58.80
CA PHE A 186 -6.85 21.44 -58.72
C PHE A 186 -7.10 20.94 -57.31
N VAL A 187 -8.14 21.46 -56.66
CA VAL A 187 -8.60 21.01 -55.35
C VAL A 187 -9.98 20.39 -55.50
N GLN A 188 -10.13 19.17 -55.05
CA GLN A 188 -11.31 18.33 -55.22
C GLN A 188 -11.90 18.03 -53.85
N GLU A 189 -13.20 18.25 -53.69
CA GLU A 189 -13.92 18.05 -52.42
C GLU A 189 -15.23 17.30 -52.68
N ILE A 190 -15.66 16.48 -51.72
CA ILE A 190 -16.98 15.86 -51.73
C ILE A 190 -17.76 16.40 -50.53
N ASN A 191 -18.94 16.98 -50.80
CA ASN A 191 -19.80 17.51 -49.76
C ASN A 191 -21.29 17.26 -50.09
N LYS A 192 -22.02 16.58 -49.20
CA LYS A 192 -23.45 16.26 -49.36
C LYS A 192 -23.79 15.67 -50.74
N LYS A 193 -22.98 14.70 -51.20
CA LYS A 193 -23.08 14.05 -52.52
C LYS A 193 -22.85 14.97 -53.73
N LYS A 194 -22.32 16.18 -53.52
CA LYS A 194 -21.81 17.04 -54.59
C LYS A 194 -20.30 16.93 -54.67
N PHE A 195 -19.80 16.74 -55.88
CA PHE A 195 -18.39 16.73 -56.24
C PHE A 195 -18.01 18.14 -56.68
N ILE A 196 -17.02 18.71 -56.02
CA ILE A 196 -16.60 20.10 -56.18
C ILE A 196 -15.15 20.11 -56.65
N ILE A 197 -14.86 20.86 -57.71
CA ILE A 197 -13.50 21.13 -58.19
C ILE A 197 -13.27 22.63 -58.15
N LYS A 198 -12.25 23.05 -57.39
CA LYS A 198 -11.76 24.43 -57.34
C LYS A 198 -10.42 24.49 -58.07
N ILE A 199 -10.29 25.44 -58.99
CA ILE A 199 -9.10 25.62 -59.83
C ILE A 199 -8.39 26.88 -59.38
N TYR A 200 -7.12 26.75 -58.99
CA TYR A 200 -6.30 27.87 -58.55
C TYR A 200 -5.09 28.08 -59.47
N GLN A 201 -4.80 29.34 -59.79
CA GLN A 201 -3.57 29.77 -60.47
C GLN A 201 -2.99 30.95 -59.70
N ASN A 202 -1.67 30.96 -59.49
CA ASN A 202 -0.99 31.99 -58.68
C ASN A 202 -1.65 32.23 -57.30
N PHE A 203 -2.15 31.16 -56.67
CA PHE A 203 -2.88 31.19 -55.38
C PHE A 203 -4.25 31.88 -55.40
N GLU A 204 -4.74 32.31 -56.55
CA GLU A 204 -6.07 32.89 -56.72
C GLU A 204 -7.05 31.86 -57.29
N LEU A 205 -8.30 31.89 -56.81
CA LEU A 205 -9.36 31.00 -57.27
C LEU A 205 -9.86 31.49 -58.64
N ILE A 206 -9.68 30.67 -59.67
CA ILE A 206 -10.08 30.98 -61.05
C ILE A 206 -11.53 30.55 -61.29
N SER A 207 -11.88 29.33 -60.90
CA SER A 207 -13.23 28.81 -61.11
C SER A 207 -13.57 27.71 -60.10
N THR A 208 -14.87 27.49 -59.90
CA THR A 208 -15.41 26.38 -59.11
C THR A 208 -16.46 25.65 -59.94
N HIS A 209 -16.33 24.33 -60.06
CA HIS A 209 -17.26 23.46 -60.78
C HIS A 209 -17.90 22.49 -59.80
N ILE A 210 -19.20 22.26 -59.94
CA ILE A 210 -19.99 21.40 -59.03
C ILE A 210 -20.89 20.49 -59.86
N ASP A 211 -20.90 19.20 -59.51
CA ASP A 211 -21.81 18.20 -60.08
C ASP A 211 -22.12 17.08 -59.09
N ASN A 212 -22.95 16.12 -59.50
CA ASN A 212 -23.40 14.98 -58.71
C ASN A 212 -22.57 13.71 -58.94
N SER A 213 -21.59 13.73 -59.86
CA SER A 213 -20.65 12.61 -60.06
C SER A 213 -19.22 13.10 -60.37
N PRO A 214 -18.18 12.30 -60.07
CA PRO A 214 -16.79 12.60 -60.42
C PRO A 214 -16.60 12.85 -61.91
N ASP A 215 -17.22 12.03 -62.75
CA ASP A 215 -17.05 12.10 -64.21
C ASP A 215 -17.77 13.33 -64.78
N SER A 216 -18.99 13.62 -64.33
CA SER A 216 -19.77 14.78 -64.79
C SER A 216 -19.10 16.10 -64.40
N VAL A 217 -18.54 16.21 -63.19
CA VAL A 217 -17.84 17.43 -62.77
C VAL A 217 -16.56 17.65 -63.58
N TRP A 218 -15.81 16.59 -63.91
CA TRP A 218 -14.60 16.68 -64.74
C TRP A 218 -14.92 16.94 -66.22
N GLN A 219 -16.04 16.43 -66.73
CA GLN A 219 -16.56 16.80 -68.05
C GLN A 219 -16.87 18.31 -68.13
N LYS A 220 -17.49 18.89 -67.09
CA LYS A 220 -17.74 20.34 -67.00
C LYS A 220 -16.47 21.19 -66.94
N VAL A 221 -15.39 20.68 -66.33
CA VAL A 221 -14.09 21.36 -66.32
C VAL A 221 -13.47 21.39 -67.73
N GLY A 222 -13.72 20.35 -68.54
CA GLY A 222 -13.29 20.29 -69.94
C GLY A 222 -11.77 20.08 -70.14
N MET A 223 -11.00 19.94 -69.06
CA MET A 223 -9.56 19.66 -69.07
C MET A 223 -9.28 18.21 -68.66
N LEU A 224 -8.12 17.66 -69.05
CA LEU A 224 -7.68 16.30 -68.69
C LEU A 224 -8.67 15.18 -69.11
N GLN A 225 -9.33 15.35 -70.26
CA GLN A 225 -10.39 14.43 -70.76
C GLN A 225 -9.94 12.97 -71.00
N GLY A 226 -8.63 12.68 -70.99
CA GLY A 226 -8.09 11.33 -71.10
C GLY A 226 -8.16 10.50 -69.81
N TYR A 227 -8.63 11.07 -68.70
CA TYR A 227 -8.76 10.40 -67.40
C TYR A 227 -10.22 10.28 -66.99
N LYS A 228 -10.58 9.19 -66.31
CA LYS A 228 -11.88 9.10 -65.63
C LYS A 228 -11.90 10.03 -64.42
N GLY A 229 -13.06 10.61 -64.12
CA GLY A 229 -13.24 11.48 -62.96
C GLY A 229 -12.94 10.78 -61.64
N THR A 230 -13.31 9.50 -61.52
CA THR A 230 -12.98 8.67 -60.33
C THR A 230 -11.47 8.51 -60.12
N ASP A 231 -10.71 8.42 -61.21
CA ASP A 231 -9.24 8.33 -61.20
C ASP A 231 -8.61 9.69 -60.83
N LEU A 232 -9.14 10.79 -61.37
CA LEU A 232 -8.68 12.14 -61.03
C LEU A 232 -8.97 12.51 -59.58
N PHE A 233 -10.11 12.09 -59.02
CA PHE A 233 -10.37 12.21 -57.59
C PHE A 233 -9.42 11.32 -56.78
N GLY A 234 -8.97 10.20 -57.35
CA GLY A 234 -8.07 9.24 -56.69
C GLY A 234 -8.81 8.19 -55.85
N ILE A 235 -10.14 8.16 -55.91
CA ILE A 235 -10.98 7.28 -55.10
C ILE A 235 -10.93 5.83 -55.56
N SER A 236 -10.65 5.57 -56.85
CA SER A 236 -10.49 4.23 -57.40
C SER A 236 -9.12 3.60 -57.08
N HIS A 237 -8.15 4.39 -56.63
CA HIS A 237 -6.76 3.95 -56.53
C HIS A 237 -6.56 2.89 -55.42
N PRO A 238 -5.84 1.78 -55.67
CA PRO A 238 -5.68 0.69 -54.69
C PRO A 238 -5.15 1.14 -53.33
N LYS A 239 -4.20 2.09 -53.29
CA LYS A 239 -3.69 2.63 -52.03
C LYS A 239 -4.78 3.37 -51.24
N PHE A 240 -5.62 4.16 -51.90
CA PHE A 240 -6.72 4.86 -51.23
C PHE A 240 -7.82 3.88 -50.79
N GLN A 241 -8.16 2.91 -51.63
CA GLN A 241 -9.12 1.85 -51.29
C GLN A 241 -8.66 0.99 -50.12
N SER A 242 -7.36 0.73 -49.99
CA SER A 242 -6.80 0.05 -48.82
C SER A 242 -7.00 0.84 -47.53
N VAL A 243 -7.01 2.18 -47.60
CA VAL A 243 -7.26 3.08 -46.47
C VAL A 243 -8.75 3.11 -46.14
N ILE A 244 -9.63 3.26 -47.14
CA ILE A 244 -11.10 3.22 -46.95
C ILE A 244 -11.55 1.90 -46.36
N GLN A 245 -11.04 0.77 -46.86
CA GLN A 245 -11.39 -0.55 -46.34
C GLN A 245 -11.01 -0.70 -44.86
N LYS A 246 -9.84 -0.19 -44.45
CA LYS A 246 -9.43 -0.17 -43.03
C LYS A 246 -10.32 0.70 -42.15
N LEU A 247 -10.86 1.79 -42.69
CA LEU A 247 -11.73 2.71 -41.95
C LEU A 247 -13.18 2.21 -41.86
N ARG A 248 -13.63 1.39 -42.82
CA ARG A 248 -14.97 0.77 -42.83
C ARG A 248 -15.08 -0.48 -41.97
N THR A 249 -13.96 -1.08 -41.56
CA THR A 249 -14.03 -2.26 -40.70
C THR A 249 -14.76 -1.91 -39.40
N PRO A 250 -15.81 -2.65 -39.01
CA PRO A 250 -16.46 -2.46 -37.72
C PRO A 250 -15.42 -2.51 -36.61
N LYS A 251 -15.52 -1.58 -35.65
CA LYS A 251 -14.67 -1.55 -34.46
C LYS A 251 -15.54 -1.46 -33.22
N CYS A 252 -15.05 -2.07 -32.15
CA CYS A 252 -15.67 -2.04 -30.83
C CYS A 252 -14.56 -1.69 -29.84
N GLN A 253 -14.81 -0.77 -28.91
CA GLN A 253 -13.85 -0.51 -27.83
C GLN A 253 -14.06 -1.50 -26.67
N PRO A 254 -13.05 -1.75 -25.83
CA PRO A 254 -13.17 -2.63 -24.67
C PRO A 254 -14.36 -2.33 -23.74
N GLU A 255 -14.67 -1.03 -23.55
CA GLU A 255 -15.79 -0.59 -22.74
C GLU A 255 -17.16 -0.97 -23.34
N GLU A 256 -17.20 -1.23 -24.65
CA GLU A 256 -18.40 -1.54 -25.40
C GLU A 256 -18.61 -3.05 -25.60
N TRP A 257 -17.73 -3.91 -25.08
CA TRP A 257 -17.82 -5.37 -25.24
C TRP A 257 -19.09 -5.99 -24.65
N HIS A 258 -19.72 -5.32 -23.67
CA HIS A 258 -21.00 -5.74 -23.10
C HIS A 258 -22.19 -5.50 -24.03
N ILE A 259 -22.02 -4.71 -25.11
CA ILE A 259 -23.06 -4.40 -26.10
C ILE A 259 -23.06 -5.50 -27.16
N MET A 260 -23.98 -6.46 -27.03
CA MET A 260 -24.12 -7.62 -27.92
C MET A 260 -24.14 -7.24 -29.40
N ASP A 261 -25.01 -6.30 -29.80
CA ASP A 261 -25.23 -5.97 -31.21
C ASP A 261 -23.94 -5.51 -31.91
N LYS A 262 -23.10 -4.72 -31.23
CA LYS A 262 -21.81 -4.24 -31.77
C LYS A 262 -20.81 -5.38 -31.92
N MET A 263 -20.73 -6.24 -30.90
CA MET A 263 -19.83 -7.39 -30.91
C MET A 263 -20.28 -8.46 -31.91
N GLU A 264 -21.59 -8.61 -32.14
CA GLU A 264 -22.16 -9.52 -33.11
C GLU A 264 -21.87 -9.07 -34.56
N ILE A 265 -21.90 -7.77 -34.85
CA ILE A 265 -21.43 -7.23 -36.14
C ILE A 265 -19.94 -7.57 -36.36
N LEU A 266 -19.11 -7.40 -35.32
CA LEU A 266 -17.68 -7.72 -35.35
C LEU A 266 -17.45 -9.23 -35.60
N TRP A 267 -18.20 -10.09 -34.90
CA TRP A 267 -18.15 -11.54 -35.04
C TRP A 267 -18.61 -11.99 -36.43
N ASN A 268 -19.72 -11.43 -36.94
CA ASN A 268 -20.24 -11.70 -38.27
C ASN A 268 -19.21 -11.39 -39.37
N TYR A 269 -18.43 -10.32 -39.17
CA TYR A 269 -17.39 -9.88 -40.10
C TYR A 269 -16.13 -10.74 -40.01
N HIS A 270 -15.64 -11.03 -38.79
CA HIS A 270 -14.35 -11.71 -38.61
C HIS A 270 -14.43 -13.21 -38.37
N LEU A 271 -15.35 -13.72 -37.55
CA LEU A 271 -15.28 -15.09 -37.00
C LEU A 271 -16.36 -16.04 -37.52
N ARG A 272 -17.55 -15.55 -37.88
CA ARG A 272 -18.70 -16.39 -38.27
C ARG A 272 -18.38 -17.46 -39.32
N LYS A 273 -17.57 -17.12 -40.32
CA LYS A 273 -17.22 -18.03 -41.44
C LYS A 273 -16.05 -18.98 -41.13
N PHE A 274 -15.38 -18.80 -39.99
CA PHE A 274 -14.12 -19.46 -39.69
C PHE A 274 -14.11 -20.23 -38.37
N THR A 275 -15.17 -20.12 -37.56
CA THR A 275 -15.31 -20.74 -36.24
C THR A 275 -16.53 -21.67 -36.18
N LEU A 276 -16.61 -22.56 -35.19
CA LEU A 276 -17.80 -23.39 -34.96
C LEU A 276 -18.97 -22.52 -34.45
N ALA A 277 -20.19 -22.81 -34.92
CA ALA A 277 -21.38 -22.06 -34.51
C ALA A 277 -21.70 -22.15 -33.00
N SER A 278 -21.19 -23.17 -32.32
CA SER A 278 -21.46 -23.47 -30.91
C SER A 278 -20.48 -22.86 -29.90
N ILE A 279 -19.55 -22.01 -30.32
CA ILE A 279 -18.53 -21.45 -29.43
C ILE A 279 -19.09 -20.29 -28.62
N GLN A 280 -18.83 -20.29 -27.32
CA GLN A 280 -19.13 -19.19 -26.40
C GLN A 280 -18.14 -18.03 -26.57
N TRP A 281 -18.12 -17.43 -27.77
CA TRP A 281 -17.13 -16.42 -28.16
C TRP A 281 -17.32 -15.09 -27.42
N HIS A 282 -18.56 -14.75 -27.05
CA HIS A 282 -18.86 -13.49 -26.36
C HIS A 282 -18.55 -13.56 -24.87
N GLU A 283 -18.82 -14.71 -24.24
CA GLU A 283 -18.48 -14.99 -22.84
C GLU A 283 -16.98 -14.78 -22.58
N PHE A 284 -16.12 -15.15 -23.52
CA PHE A 284 -14.68 -14.85 -23.46
C PHE A 284 -14.35 -13.36 -23.29
N PHE A 285 -15.03 -12.46 -24.01
CA PHE A 285 -14.82 -11.02 -23.88
C PHE A 285 -15.42 -10.48 -22.57
N LEU A 286 -16.55 -11.01 -22.12
CA LEU A 286 -17.18 -10.63 -20.85
C LEU A 286 -16.35 -11.07 -19.63
N GLU A 287 -15.84 -12.30 -19.65
CA GLU A 287 -14.93 -12.82 -18.62
C GLU A 287 -13.68 -11.95 -18.55
N TRP A 288 -13.05 -11.67 -19.70
CA TRP A 288 -11.87 -10.82 -19.76
C TRP A 288 -12.15 -9.41 -19.21
N HIS A 289 -13.30 -8.81 -19.55
CA HIS A 289 -13.70 -7.51 -19.02
C HIS A 289 -13.96 -7.54 -17.50
N SER A 290 -14.56 -8.61 -16.95
CA SER A 290 -14.92 -8.71 -15.53
C SER A 290 -13.74 -9.01 -14.59
N GLU A 291 -12.72 -9.74 -15.04
CA GLU A 291 -11.59 -10.18 -14.21
C GLU A 291 -10.50 -9.10 -13.99
N GLN A 292 -10.63 -7.89 -14.56
CA GLN A 292 -9.61 -6.83 -14.57
C GLN A 292 -8.20 -7.27 -15.04
N LYS A 293 -8.13 -8.33 -15.86
CA LYS A 293 -6.86 -8.80 -16.45
C LYS A 293 -6.44 -7.89 -17.60
N THR A 294 -5.28 -7.25 -17.51
CA THR A 294 -4.78 -6.35 -18.56
C THR A 294 -4.15 -7.08 -19.75
N ILE A 295 -3.62 -8.30 -19.57
CA ILE A 295 -2.96 -9.05 -20.64
C ILE A 295 -3.51 -10.47 -20.69
N ILE A 296 -3.75 -10.98 -21.90
CA ILE A 296 -4.01 -12.39 -22.14
C ILE A 296 -2.96 -13.01 -23.04
N GLU A 297 -2.83 -14.32 -22.92
CA GLU A 297 -2.05 -15.16 -23.81
C GLU A 297 -3.01 -15.82 -24.82
N PHE A 298 -2.70 -15.70 -26.11
CA PHE A 298 -3.61 -16.00 -27.24
C PHE A 298 -4.07 -17.46 -27.26
N THR A 299 -3.29 -18.42 -26.74
CA THR A 299 -3.73 -19.81 -26.69
C THR A 299 -4.85 -20.07 -25.68
N THR A 300 -5.22 -19.10 -24.84
CA THR A 300 -6.43 -19.16 -24.00
C THR A 300 -7.69 -19.34 -24.84
N ILE A 301 -7.73 -18.84 -26.09
CA ILE A 301 -8.83 -19.07 -27.03
C ILE A 301 -9.03 -20.56 -27.31
N LYS A 302 -7.97 -21.38 -27.23
CA LYS A 302 -8.08 -22.83 -27.42
C LYS A 302 -8.97 -23.51 -26.38
N LYS A 303 -9.17 -22.90 -25.20
CA LYS A 303 -10.06 -23.42 -24.15
C LYS A 303 -11.54 -23.31 -24.51
N LEU A 304 -11.90 -22.42 -25.44
CA LEU A 304 -13.27 -22.27 -25.94
C LEU A 304 -13.70 -23.41 -26.87
N TYR A 305 -12.75 -24.27 -27.24
CA TYR A 305 -12.93 -25.36 -28.19
C TYR A 305 -12.72 -26.71 -27.49
N PRO A 306 -13.31 -27.81 -28.00
CA PRO A 306 -13.10 -29.14 -27.45
C PRO A 306 -11.61 -29.53 -27.37
N GLN A 307 -11.24 -30.33 -26.36
CA GLN A 307 -9.85 -30.65 -25.99
C GLN A 307 -8.97 -31.24 -27.12
N ASN A 308 -9.57 -31.76 -28.20
CA ASN A 308 -8.87 -32.35 -29.36
C ASN A 308 -9.09 -31.55 -30.67
N TYR A 309 -9.56 -30.32 -30.59
CA TYR A 309 -9.83 -29.50 -31.77
C TYR A 309 -8.54 -29.02 -32.44
N THR A 310 -8.41 -29.27 -33.75
CA THR A 310 -7.26 -28.81 -34.55
C THR A 310 -7.59 -27.50 -35.24
N PHE A 311 -6.90 -26.42 -34.84
CA PHE A 311 -7.09 -25.08 -35.39
C PHE A 311 -6.51 -24.97 -36.80
N LYS A 312 -7.23 -24.28 -37.69
CA LYS A 312 -6.72 -23.88 -39.01
C LYS A 312 -6.01 -22.53 -38.92
N ASP A 313 -4.94 -22.32 -39.68
CA ASP A 313 -4.24 -21.03 -39.72
C ASP A 313 -5.13 -19.84 -40.09
N ARG A 314 -6.15 -20.09 -40.92
CA ARG A 314 -7.13 -19.07 -41.33
C ARG A 314 -8.02 -18.64 -40.16
N GLU A 315 -8.37 -19.56 -39.28
CA GLU A 315 -9.17 -19.29 -38.08
C GLU A 315 -8.36 -18.53 -37.04
N MET A 316 -7.09 -18.92 -36.84
CA MET A 316 -6.19 -18.17 -35.95
C MET A 316 -5.95 -16.74 -36.46
N ARG A 317 -5.89 -16.52 -37.78
CA ARG A 317 -5.84 -15.16 -38.36
C ARG A 317 -7.14 -14.39 -38.13
N ALA A 318 -8.29 -15.05 -38.25
CA ALA A 318 -9.59 -14.46 -38.00
C ALA A 318 -9.72 -13.98 -36.54
N TRP A 319 -9.25 -14.78 -35.57
CA TRP A 319 -9.20 -14.39 -34.15
C TRP A 319 -8.30 -13.19 -33.89
N ARG A 320 -7.09 -13.13 -34.47
CA ARG A 320 -6.21 -11.95 -34.35
C ARG A 320 -6.87 -10.69 -34.92
N ALA A 321 -7.56 -10.83 -36.06
CA ALA A 321 -8.28 -9.72 -36.67
C ALA A 321 -9.46 -9.25 -35.79
N MET A 322 -10.21 -10.20 -35.20
CA MET A 322 -11.28 -9.90 -34.24
C MET A 322 -10.74 -9.12 -33.04
N LEU A 323 -9.68 -9.61 -32.39
CA LEU A 323 -9.06 -8.95 -31.23
C LEU A 323 -8.61 -7.54 -31.56
N SER A 324 -7.93 -7.34 -32.70
CA SER A 324 -7.47 -6.02 -33.11
C SER A 324 -8.62 -5.03 -33.33
N HIS A 325 -9.74 -5.46 -33.92
CA HIS A 325 -10.90 -4.59 -34.14
C HIS A 325 -11.81 -4.46 -32.91
N ALA A 326 -11.65 -5.34 -31.92
CA ALA A 326 -12.26 -5.22 -30.60
C ALA A 326 -11.47 -4.28 -29.66
N GLY A 327 -10.45 -3.59 -30.17
CA GLY A 327 -9.66 -2.63 -29.39
C GLY A 327 -8.45 -3.24 -28.67
N CYS A 328 -8.11 -4.50 -28.93
CA CYS A 328 -6.91 -5.11 -28.36
C CYS A 328 -5.66 -4.83 -29.20
N THR A 329 -4.52 -4.71 -28.52
CA THR A 329 -3.20 -4.53 -29.12
C THR A 329 -2.34 -5.77 -28.89
N ASP A 330 -1.67 -6.25 -29.95
CA ASP A 330 -0.62 -7.28 -29.85
C ASP A 330 0.64 -6.66 -29.25
N ILE A 331 1.13 -7.23 -28.15
CA ILE A 331 2.30 -6.76 -27.41
C ILE A 331 3.44 -7.77 -27.41
N THR A 332 3.39 -8.75 -28.32
CA THR A 332 4.41 -9.80 -28.46
C THR A 332 5.74 -9.21 -28.95
N PRO A 333 6.85 -9.36 -28.21
CA PRO A 333 8.12 -8.68 -28.51
C PRO A 333 9.04 -9.45 -29.48
N TYR A 334 8.64 -10.63 -29.93
CA TYR A 334 9.44 -11.53 -30.77
C TYR A 334 8.67 -12.07 -31.96
N THR A 335 9.40 -12.55 -32.97
CA THR A 335 8.81 -13.23 -34.11
C THR A 335 8.40 -14.66 -33.76
N LYS A 336 7.46 -15.23 -34.51
CA LYS A 336 6.92 -16.58 -34.27
C LYS A 336 7.96 -17.69 -34.40
N ASP A 337 9.08 -17.40 -35.03
CA ASP A 337 10.21 -18.32 -35.21
C ASP A 337 10.91 -18.62 -33.89
N ILE A 338 10.73 -17.74 -32.89
CA ILE A 338 11.40 -17.78 -31.59
C ILE A 338 10.53 -18.49 -30.54
N SER A 339 9.23 -18.17 -30.50
CA SER A 339 8.29 -18.79 -29.56
C SER A 339 6.86 -18.74 -30.10
N SER A 340 6.06 -19.72 -29.67
CA SER A 340 4.67 -19.90 -30.11
C SER A 340 3.64 -19.11 -29.29
N TYR A 341 4.07 -18.46 -28.21
CA TYR A 341 3.20 -17.65 -27.36
C TYR A 341 2.96 -16.27 -27.99
N GLU A 342 1.71 -15.79 -27.94
CA GLU A 342 1.31 -14.47 -28.43
C GLU A 342 0.52 -13.76 -27.33
N PHE A 343 0.77 -12.47 -27.11
CA PHE A 343 0.20 -11.71 -25.99
C PHE A 343 -0.60 -10.49 -26.48
N TRP A 344 -1.79 -10.29 -25.91
CA TRP A 344 -2.72 -9.22 -26.31
C TRP A 344 -3.23 -8.45 -25.08
N THR A 345 -3.41 -7.13 -25.20
CA THR A 345 -3.93 -6.24 -24.13
C THR A 345 -5.09 -5.39 -24.66
N PRO A 346 -6.17 -5.15 -23.88
CA PRO A 346 -7.21 -4.18 -24.21
C PRO A 346 -6.90 -2.78 -23.67
N SER A 347 -5.70 -2.55 -23.11
CA SER A 347 -5.33 -1.24 -22.55
C SER A 347 -5.27 -0.15 -23.64
N ASN A 348 -5.90 0.99 -23.37
CA ASN A 348 -5.80 2.20 -24.20
C ASN A 348 -4.34 2.70 -24.32
N ASP A 349 -3.49 2.41 -23.32
CA ASP A 349 -2.04 2.61 -23.38
C ASP A 349 -1.30 1.28 -23.18
N PRO A 350 -0.87 0.61 -24.27
CA PRO A 350 -0.19 -0.69 -24.21
C PRO A 350 1.30 -0.56 -23.85
N THR A 351 1.85 0.65 -23.67
CA THR A 351 3.31 0.84 -23.51
C THR A 351 3.85 0.21 -22.23
N CYS A 352 3.08 0.23 -21.13
CA CYS A 352 3.48 -0.41 -19.88
C CYS A 352 3.49 -1.95 -20.03
N ASP A 353 2.42 -2.51 -20.58
CA ASP A 353 2.25 -3.94 -20.81
C ASP A 353 3.31 -4.50 -21.77
N SER A 354 3.55 -3.80 -22.89
CA SER A 354 4.58 -4.16 -23.86
C SER A 354 5.99 -4.14 -23.26
N LYS A 355 6.33 -3.13 -22.45
CA LYS A 355 7.61 -3.10 -21.72
C LYS A 355 7.76 -4.25 -20.73
N ASN A 356 6.67 -4.64 -20.07
CA ASN A 356 6.68 -5.77 -19.13
C ASN A 356 6.91 -7.10 -19.86
N ILE A 357 6.24 -7.34 -20.99
CA ILE A 357 6.44 -8.57 -21.79
C ILE A 357 7.81 -8.58 -22.46
N LEU A 358 8.30 -7.45 -22.97
CA LEU A 358 9.66 -7.32 -23.51
C LEU A 358 10.71 -7.64 -22.44
N PHE A 359 10.57 -7.11 -21.23
CA PHE A 359 11.46 -7.42 -20.11
C PHE A 359 11.47 -8.92 -19.79
N LEU A 360 10.30 -9.56 -19.75
CA LEU A 360 10.19 -11.00 -19.50
C LEU A 360 10.83 -11.82 -20.63
N TYR A 361 10.68 -11.39 -21.88
CA TYR A 361 11.34 -12.02 -23.03
C TYR A 361 12.86 -11.87 -23.00
N GLU A 362 13.39 -10.65 -22.82
CA GLU A 362 14.83 -10.39 -22.68
C GLU A 362 15.43 -11.13 -21.48
N SER A 363 14.61 -11.34 -20.43
CA SER A 363 14.96 -12.15 -19.28
C SER A 363 14.76 -13.65 -19.50
N GLY A 364 14.57 -14.12 -20.73
CA GLY A 364 14.57 -15.54 -21.11
C GLY A 364 13.33 -16.37 -20.75
N PHE A 365 12.23 -15.75 -20.34
CA PHE A 365 11.05 -16.48 -19.82
C PHE A 365 10.20 -17.18 -20.89
N PHE A 366 10.32 -16.81 -22.17
CA PHE A 366 9.42 -17.25 -23.24
C PHE A 366 10.05 -18.12 -24.33
N LEU A 367 11.34 -18.45 -24.25
CA LEU A 367 12.02 -19.35 -25.20
C LEU A 367 11.69 -20.82 -24.90
N ASN A 368 11.32 -21.57 -25.94
CA ASN A 368 10.75 -22.92 -25.87
C ASN A 368 11.54 -23.94 -25.04
N ASN A 369 10.80 -24.70 -24.22
CA ASN A 369 11.07 -26.03 -23.66
C ASN A 369 12.49 -26.36 -23.18
N ASN A 370 13.05 -25.48 -22.36
CA ASN A 370 13.78 -25.97 -21.21
C ASN A 370 13.25 -25.24 -19.99
N ILE A 371 12.54 -25.98 -19.13
CA ILE A 371 12.32 -25.59 -17.73
C ILE A 371 13.64 -25.05 -17.15
N ASP A 372 14.77 -25.61 -17.56
CA ASP A 372 16.11 -25.17 -17.18
C ASP A 372 16.53 -23.82 -17.79
N ILE A 373 16.06 -23.39 -18.97
CA ILE A 373 16.31 -22.02 -19.47
C ILE A 373 15.50 -21.02 -18.66
N PHE A 374 14.21 -21.28 -18.40
CA PHE A 374 13.40 -20.44 -17.51
C PHE A 374 14.06 -20.29 -16.13
N TRP A 375 14.47 -21.40 -15.51
CA TRP A 375 15.13 -21.37 -14.20
C TRP A 375 16.52 -20.72 -14.26
N ASN A 376 17.31 -20.95 -15.32
CA ASN A 376 18.61 -20.31 -15.50
C ASN A 376 18.49 -18.81 -15.73
N SER A 377 17.53 -18.35 -16.52
CA SER A 377 17.33 -16.93 -16.76
C SER A 377 16.71 -16.23 -15.55
N PHE A 378 15.83 -16.91 -14.81
CA PHE A 378 15.34 -16.43 -13.52
C PHE A 378 16.49 -16.34 -12.49
N TYR A 379 17.36 -17.35 -12.45
CA TYR A 379 18.55 -17.37 -11.61
C TYR A 379 19.54 -16.26 -12.00
N GLN A 380 19.75 -16.02 -13.29
CA GLN A 380 20.59 -14.93 -13.79
C GLN A 380 19.99 -13.55 -13.46
N ALA A 381 18.68 -13.34 -13.66
CA ALA A 381 17.99 -12.10 -13.29
C ALA A 381 18.02 -11.85 -11.77
N LEU A 382 17.88 -12.91 -10.97
CA LEU A 382 18.03 -12.86 -9.51
C LEU A 382 19.46 -12.47 -9.12
N ASN A 383 20.48 -12.94 -9.84
CA ASN A 383 21.89 -12.66 -9.53
C ASN A 383 22.40 -11.33 -10.08
N ALA A 384 21.94 -10.90 -11.25
CA ALA A 384 22.34 -9.65 -11.91
C ALA A 384 21.70 -8.41 -11.27
N ASN A 385 20.65 -8.56 -10.45
CA ASN A 385 19.96 -7.44 -9.84
C ASN A 385 20.84 -6.71 -8.80
N LYS A 386 21.23 -5.47 -9.13
CA LYS A 386 22.13 -4.61 -8.35
C LYS A 386 21.49 -3.96 -7.11
N LYS A 387 20.17 -4.10 -6.88
CA LYS A 387 19.44 -3.46 -5.76
C LYS A 387 19.46 -4.23 -4.43
N GLY A 388 20.42 -5.14 -4.23
CA GLY A 388 20.56 -5.88 -2.97
C GLY A 388 19.41 -6.88 -2.68
N TYR A 389 19.35 -7.39 -1.44
CA TYR A 389 18.43 -8.46 -1.03
C TYR A 389 16.94 -8.16 -1.32
N ASP A 390 16.51 -6.91 -1.20
CA ASP A 390 15.13 -6.51 -1.49
C ASP A 390 14.77 -6.58 -2.98
N GLY A 391 15.71 -6.27 -3.86
CA GLY A 391 15.53 -6.46 -5.31
C GLY A 391 15.36 -7.94 -5.67
N LYS A 392 16.16 -8.83 -5.05
CA LYS A 392 16.06 -10.27 -5.24
C LYS A 392 14.76 -10.85 -4.67
N ARG A 393 14.36 -10.39 -3.47
CA ARG A 393 13.08 -10.76 -2.82
C ARG A 393 11.89 -10.35 -3.67
N ARG A 394 11.89 -9.14 -4.23
CA ARG A 394 10.84 -8.65 -5.12
C ARG A 394 10.73 -9.49 -6.39
N ILE A 395 11.83 -9.79 -7.07
CA ILE A 395 11.82 -10.65 -8.26
C ILE A 395 11.32 -12.05 -7.91
N LEU A 396 11.87 -12.68 -6.86
CA LEU A 396 11.48 -14.02 -6.43
C LEU A 396 10.01 -14.09 -6.00
N SER A 397 9.47 -13.02 -5.41
CA SER A 397 8.09 -12.94 -4.92
C SER A 397 7.03 -13.17 -6.01
N ILE A 398 7.38 -12.92 -7.28
CA ILE A 398 6.51 -13.08 -8.44
C ILE A 398 6.08 -14.54 -8.62
N ILE A 399 7.01 -15.47 -8.41
CA ILE A 399 6.80 -16.91 -8.65
C ILE A 399 6.75 -17.74 -7.37
N ALA A 400 7.12 -17.15 -6.22
CA ALA A 400 7.33 -17.88 -4.98
C ALA A 400 6.07 -18.64 -4.49
N GLU A 401 4.86 -18.11 -4.71
CA GLU A 401 3.61 -18.80 -4.32
C GLU A 401 3.10 -19.81 -5.36
N LYS A 402 3.62 -19.78 -6.60
CA LYS A 402 3.16 -20.65 -7.70
C LYS A 402 3.85 -22.01 -7.75
N PHE A 403 5.00 -22.17 -7.07
CA PHE A 403 5.80 -23.40 -7.07
C PHE A 403 6.09 -23.88 -5.65
N SER A 404 6.28 -25.18 -5.45
CA SER A 404 6.61 -25.76 -4.15
C SER A 404 8.02 -25.33 -3.69
N TYR A 405 8.27 -25.36 -2.39
CA TYR A 405 9.59 -25.03 -1.83
C TYR A 405 10.70 -25.88 -2.45
N ASN A 406 10.47 -27.17 -2.62
CA ASN A 406 11.45 -28.11 -3.16
C ASN A 406 11.83 -27.76 -4.60
N ILE A 407 10.83 -27.46 -5.45
CA ILE A 407 11.07 -27.07 -6.85
C ILE A 407 11.90 -25.79 -6.92
N LEU A 408 11.57 -24.78 -6.10
CA LEU A 408 12.29 -23.51 -6.08
C LEU A 408 13.71 -23.64 -5.53
N MET A 409 13.93 -24.46 -4.51
CA MET A 409 15.25 -24.71 -3.94
C MET A 409 16.16 -25.44 -4.93
N GLU A 410 15.64 -26.49 -5.56
CA GLU A 410 16.40 -27.33 -6.49
C GLU A 410 16.78 -26.56 -7.75
N LYS A 411 15.82 -25.82 -8.34
CA LYS A 411 16.01 -25.17 -9.62
C LYS A 411 16.71 -23.81 -9.56
N LEU A 412 16.57 -23.06 -8.47
CA LEU A 412 17.22 -21.75 -8.30
C LEU A 412 18.41 -21.77 -7.35
N LYS A 413 18.73 -22.91 -6.71
CA LYS A 413 19.82 -23.05 -5.73
C LYS A 413 19.75 -22.00 -4.61
N ILE A 414 18.54 -21.69 -4.16
CA ILE A 414 18.27 -20.69 -3.13
C ILE A 414 17.79 -21.35 -1.83
N ALA A 415 18.14 -20.75 -0.70
CA ALA A 415 17.71 -21.25 0.61
C ALA A 415 16.19 -21.11 0.81
N GLN A 416 15.62 -22.04 1.58
CA GLN A 416 14.21 -22.03 1.95
C GLN A 416 13.78 -20.70 2.57
N ASN A 417 14.64 -20.07 3.38
CA ASN A 417 14.37 -18.78 4.00
C ASN A 417 14.19 -17.65 2.95
N THR A 418 14.94 -17.70 1.85
CA THR A 418 14.82 -16.71 0.75
C THR A 418 13.45 -16.81 0.07
N ILE A 419 12.93 -18.03 -0.10
CA ILE A 419 11.60 -18.28 -0.66
C ILE A 419 10.51 -17.83 0.34
N TYR A 420 10.68 -18.09 1.63
CA TYR A 420 9.76 -17.64 2.68
C TYR A 420 9.62 -16.11 2.69
N GLU A 421 10.74 -15.41 2.68
CA GLU A 421 10.76 -13.94 2.69
C GLU A 421 10.20 -13.33 1.40
N ALA A 422 10.40 -13.99 0.26
CA ALA A 422 9.77 -13.58 -1.00
C ALA A 422 8.24 -13.76 -0.99
N ARG A 423 7.72 -14.85 -0.41
CA ARG A 423 6.27 -15.03 -0.22
C ARG A 423 5.70 -13.99 0.75
N LYS A 424 6.39 -13.73 1.85
CA LYS A 424 6.02 -12.68 2.81
C LYS A 424 5.98 -11.31 2.13
N TYR A 425 6.97 -11.00 1.29
CA TYR A 425 7.02 -9.77 0.50
C TYR A 425 5.83 -9.65 -0.46
N ALA A 426 5.51 -10.71 -1.22
CA ALA A 426 4.34 -10.76 -2.12
C ALA A 426 3.03 -10.47 -1.39
N ARG A 427 2.85 -10.98 -0.17
CA ARG A 427 1.63 -10.77 0.62
C ARG A 427 1.48 -9.34 1.14
N ILE A 428 2.60 -8.69 1.44
CA ILE A 428 2.62 -7.33 2.01
C ILE A 428 2.52 -6.27 0.92
N ASN A 429 3.24 -6.45 -0.20
CA ASN A 429 3.38 -5.41 -1.23
C ASN A 429 2.70 -5.77 -2.57
N GLY A 430 2.31 -7.03 -2.77
CA GLY A 430 1.92 -7.59 -4.07
C GLY A 430 3.10 -8.31 -4.78
N PRO A 431 2.90 -9.44 -5.47
CA PRO A 431 3.96 -10.16 -6.17
C PRO A 431 4.66 -9.27 -7.22
N GLY A 432 5.97 -9.04 -7.08
CA GLY A 432 6.73 -8.20 -8.02
C GLY A 432 6.51 -6.69 -7.92
N CYS A 433 5.65 -6.22 -7.01
CA CYS A 433 5.35 -4.80 -6.81
C CYS A 433 6.51 -4.07 -6.11
N MET A 434 6.68 -2.78 -6.41
CA MET A 434 7.61 -1.94 -5.62
C MET A 434 7.06 -1.80 -4.19
N ALA A 435 7.94 -1.95 -3.21
CA ALA A 435 7.61 -1.57 -1.84
C ALA A 435 7.13 -0.11 -1.84
N MET A 436 5.96 0.14 -1.23
CA MET A 436 5.39 1.49 -1.16
C MET A 436 6.41 2.48 -0.59
N GLU A 437 6.72 3.55 -1.34
CA GLU A 437 7.64 4.58 -0.85
C GLU A 437 7.00 5.32 0.33
N LYS A 438 7.60 5.13 1.50
CA LYS A 438 7.27 5.93 2.68
C LYS A 438 7.66 7.39 2.41
N PRO A 439 6.92 8.38 2.93
CA PRO A 439 7.24 9.79 2.73
C PRO A 439 8.68 10.09 3.18
N ILE A 440 9.44 10.75 2.31
CA ILE A 440 10.85 11.08 2.54
C ILE A 440 10.93 12.05 3.71
N ARG A 441 11.35 11.53 4.87
CA ARG A 441 11.82 12.35 5.99
C ARG A 441 13.30 12.63 5.77
N LYS A 442 13.70 13.90 5.72
CA LYS A 442 15.11 14.28 5.87
C LYS A 442 15.52 14.00 7.31
N ILE A 443 15.99 12.79 7.55
CA ILE A 443 16.63 12.39 8.80
C ILE A 443 18.13 12.56 8.58
N LYS A 444 18.82 13.19 9.53
CA LYS A 444 20.28 13.29 9.55
C LYS A 444 20.81 11.85 9.51
N ARG A 445 21.45 11.45 8.40
CA ARG A 445 21.90 10.07 8.23
C ARG A 445 23.01 9.78 9.24
N ILE A 446 22.82 8.66 9.91
CA ILE A 446 23.72 8.06 10.88
C ILE A 446 24.98 7.61 10.12
N THR A 447 26.18 7.75 10.68
CA THR A 447 27.42 7.38 9.97
C THR A 447 27.51 5.86 9.75
N PRO A 448 28.29 5.36 8.78
CA PRO A 448 28.42 3.92 8.52
C PRO A 448 28.84 3.11 9.76
N GLU A 449 29.67 3.69 10.63
CA GLU A 449 30.05 3.09 11.91
C GLU A 449 28.85 2.97 12.86
N GLN A 450 28.00 3.98 12.91
CA GLN A 450 26.79 3.98 13.73
C GLN A 450 25.67 3.11 13.13
N GLU A 451 25.59 2.94 11.80
CA GLU A 451 24.69 2.00 11.12
C GLU A 451 25.15 0.55 11.34
N HIS A 452 26.47 0.30 11.39
CA HIS A 452 27.02 -1.00 11.76
C HIS A 452 26.79 -1.30 13.25
N GLN A 453 27.00 -0.33 14.14
CA GLN A 453 26.69 -0.46 15.58
C GLN A 453 25.19 -0.64 15.85
N PHE A 454 24.33 0.04 15.09
CA PHE A 454 22.87 -0.12 15.15
C PHE A 454 22.44 -1.50 14.64
N ASN A 455 22.99 -1.97 13.52
CA ASN A 455 22.71 -3.30 13.00
C ASN A 455 23.24 -4.40 13.94
N ASN A 456 24.41 -4.23 14.57
CA ASN A 456 24.94 -5.18 15.55
C ASN A 456 24.11 -5.18 16.85
N PHE A 457 23.66 -4.01 17.33
CA PHE A 457 22.76 -3.86 18.49
C PHE A 457 21.42 -4.61 18.29
N PHE A 458 20.86 -4.59 17.09
CA PHE A 458 19.60 -5.28 16.75
C PHE A 458 19.81 -6.71 16.18
N GLN A 459 21.04 -7.11 15.86
CA GLN A 459 21.42 -8.48 15.51
C GLN A 459 21.78 -9.31 16.75
N ASP A 460 22.08 -8.68 17.89
CA ASP A 460 22.29 -9.36 19.15
C ASP A 460 20.98 -9.70 19.88
N LYS A 461 20.87 -10.99 20.25
CA LYS A 461 19.68 -11.63 20.84
C LYS A 461 19.41 -11.20 22.29
N ALA A 462 20.30 -10.45 22.96
CA ALA A 462 20.10 -10.04 24.34
C ALA A 462 19.07 -8.89 24.52
N HIS A 463 18.91 -8.01 23.52
CA HIS A 463 18.23 -6.72 23.70
C HIS A 463 16.73 -6.69 23.34
N VAL A 464 16.16 -7.75 22.75
CA VAL A 464 14.84 -7.69 22.10
C VAL A 464 13.94 -8.91 22.41
N ILE A 465 13.38 -9.03 23.63
CA ILE A 465 12.15 -9.83 23.84
C ILE A 465 11.20 -9.20 24.87
N MET A 466 9.97 -8.90 24.41
CA MET A 466 8.66 -9.01 25.07
C MET A 466 7.69 -7.87 24.68
N SER A 467 6.63 -8.16 23.92
CA SER A 467 5.24 -7.88 24.31
C SER A 467 4.32 -8.47 23.24
N SER A 468 3.34 -9.22 23.72
CA SER A 468 2.41 -10.04 22.97
C SER A 468 1.24 -9.18 22.47
N TYR A 469 1.32 -8.72 21.23
CA TYR A 469 0.16 -8.36 20.41
C TYR A 469 0.48 -8.66 18.95
N LYS A 470 -0.30 -9.52 18.31
CA LYS A 470 -0.42 -9.52 16.86
C LYS A 470 -1.44 -8.46 16.47
N THR A 471 -0.99 -7.43 15.77
CA THR A 471 -1.85 -6.56 14.96
C THR A 471 -1.10 -6.18 13.69
N ASP A 472 -1.37 -6.85 12.57
CA ASP A 472 -1.02 -6.37 11.23
C ASP A 472 -2.18 -5.52 10.67
N ALA A 473 -2.02 -4.46 9.88
CA ALA A 473 -0.84 -3.84 9.28
C ALA A 473 -1.03 -2.31 9.23
N LYS A 474 -0.41 -1.59 10.17
CA LYS A 474 0.10 -0.20 10.06
C LYS A 474 0.78 0.26 11.35
N THR A 475 1.46 -0.67 11.99
CA THR A 475 2.36 -0.48 13.14
C THR A 475 3.38 -1.59 12.97
N GLU A 476 4.63 -1.23 12.72
CA GLU A 476 5.73 -2.17 12.51
C GLU A 476 5.78 -3.17 13.68
N ASP A 477 5.73 -4.44 13.30
CA ASP A 477 5.12 -5.55 14.02
C ASP A 477 6.18 -6.33 14.83
N LEU A 478 6.12 -6.24 16.16
CA LEU A 478 6.77 -7.19 17.09
C LEU A 478 5.91 -8.46 17.29
N GLY A 479 4.75 -8.57 16.64
CA GLY A 479 3.79 -9.67 16.82
C GLY A 479 4.07 -10.95 16.02
N GLY A 480 4.90 -10.89 14.97
CA GLY A 480 5.17 -12.03 14.08
C GLY A 480 6.10 -13.12 14.62
N LEU A 481 6.95 -12.84 15.60
CA LEU A 481 8.06 -13.73 16.02
C LEU A 481 7.72 -14.73 17.14
N CYS A 482 6.48 -14.76 17.64
CA CYS A 482 6.05 -15.81 18.58
C CYS A 482 5.98 -17.21 17.93
N ALA A 483 5.90 -17.29 16.59
CA ALA A 483 5.84 -18.57 15.88
C ALA A 483 7.22 -19.17 15.56
N THR A 484 8.29 -18.36 15.55
CA THR A 484 9.66 -18.81 15.19
C THR A 484 10.63 -18.79 16.37
N CYS A 485 10.17 -18.51 17.60
CA CYS A 485 10.89 -18.93 18.81
C CYS A 485 10.96 -20.46 18.92
N SER A 486 10.09 -21.18 18.21
CA SER A 486 10.05 -22.64 18.23
C SER A 486 11.00 -23.31 17.23
N THR A 487 11.77 -22.58 16.40
CA THR A 487 12.40 -23.24 15.23
C THR A 487 13.92 -23.06 15.05
N TYR A 488 14.65 -22.05 15.54
CA TYR A 488 16.08 -21.96 15.16
C TYR A 488 17.07 -21.43 16.20
N GLY A 489 17.74 -22.37 16.89
CA GLY A 489 19.14 -22.17 17.25
C GLY A 489 19.72 -22.99 18.40
N TYR A 490 18.95 -23.84 19.09
CA TYR A 490 19.47 -24.70 20.16
C TYR A 490 19.66 -26.15 19.76
N GLU A 491 18.96 -26.63 18.72
CA GLU A 491 19.15 -27.99 18.19
C GLU A 491 20.60 -28.23 17.74
N THR A 492 21.29 -27.25 17.15
CA THR A 492 22.65 -27.46 16.62
C THR A 492 23.72 -27.73 17.69
N PHE A 493 23.66 -27.09 18.87
CA PHE A 493 24.59 -27.40 19.97
C PHE A 493 24.18 -28.68 20.71
N GLU A 494 22.88 -28.96 20.78
CA GLU A 494 22.34 -30.22 21.33
C GLU A 494 22.71 -31.41 20.42
N ASP A 495 22.68 -31.23 19.10
CA ASP A 495 23.08 -32.19 18.07
C ASP A 495 24.59 -32.41 18.08
N ILE A 496 25.39 -31.36 18.28
CA ILE A 496 26.85 -31.48 18.47
C ILE A 496 27.16 -32.21 19.78
N ILE A 497 26.44 -31.94 20.87
CA ILE A 497 26.57 -32.68 22.13
C ILE A 497 26.13 -34.13 21.96
N ASN A 498 25.08 -34.40 21.19
CA ASN A 498 24.61 -35.76 20.89
C ASN A 498 25.59 -36.50 19.97
N LEU A 499 26.18 -35.84 18.98
CA LEU A 499 27.24 -36.39 18.12
C LEU A 499 28.53 -36.68 18.90
N ILE A 500 28.92 -35.81 19.83
CA ILE A 500 30.03 -36.05 20.76
C ILE A 500 29.73 -37.29 21.62
N LYS A 501 28.48 -37.44 22.07
CA LYS A 501 28.02 -38.60 22.85
C LYS A 501 27.95 -39.90 22.04
N GLU A 502 27.68 -39.81 20.75
CA GLU A 502 27.50 -40.96 19.87
C GLU A 502 28.81 -41.43 19.21
N LYS A 503 29.74 -40.50 18.92
CA LYS A 503 30.97 -40.76 18.15
C LYS A 503 32.24 -40.88 18.97
N ILE A 504 32.27 -40.40 20.22
CA ILE A 504 33.45 -40.49 21.09
C ILE A 504 33.15 -41.49 22.20
N SER A 505 33.82 -42.64 22.20
CA SER A 505 33.60 -43.74 23.16
C SER A 505 34.27 -43.52 24.52
N ASN A 506 35.23 -42.60 24.64
CA ASN A 506 35.89 -42.26 25.90
C ASN A 506 35.06 -41.22 26.68
N ILE A 507 34.45 -41.67 27.79
CA ILE A 507 33.55 -40.90 28.67
C ILE A 507 34.18 -39.63 29.26
N GLU A 508 35.48 -39.65 29.55
CA GLU A 508 36.17 -38.53 30.18
C GLU A 508 36.40 -37.38 29.18
N LEU A 509 36.77 -37.72 27.94
CA LEU A 509 36.82 -36.77 26.81
C LEU A 509 35.43 -36.29 26.40
N GLN A 510 34.42 -37.16 26.43
CA GLN A 510 33.03 -36.84 26.13
C GLN A 510 32.48 -35.76 27.09
N ASN A 511 32.74 -35.92 28.38
CA ASN A 511 32.35 -34.97 29.43
C ASN A 511 33.11 -33.66 29.30
N THR A 512 34.42 -33.70 29.01
CA THR A 512 35.26 -32.52 28.83
C THR A 512 34.84 -31.68 27.62
N PHE A 513 34.55 -32.31 26.47
CA PHE A 513 34.09 -31.60 25.27
C PHE A 513 32.67 -31.09 25.40
N SER A 514 31.79 -31.84 26.07
CA SER A 514 30.43 -31.38 26.40
C SER A 514 30.45 -30.18 27.36
N GLN A 515 31.33 -30.18 28.36
CA GLN A 515 31.51 -29.04 29.26
C GLN A 515 32.12 -27.83 28.54
N ARG A 516 33.10 -28.02 27.64
CA ARG A 516 33.68 -26.93 26.82
C ARG A 516 32.66 -26.34 25.84
N CYS A 517 31.82 -27.13 25.19
CA CYS A 517 30.71 -26.63 24.36
C CYS A 517 29.72 -25.80 25.18
N ASN A 518 29.41 -26.22 26.41
CA ASN A 518 28.56 -25.47 27.34
C ASN A 518 29.24 -24.18 27.85
N PHE A 519 30.57 -24.20 28.02
CA PHE A 519 31.34 -23.00 28.40
C PHE A 519 31.39 -21.98 27.26
N LEU A 520 31.59 -22.43 26.01
CA LEU A 520 31.52 -21.58 24.81
C LEU A 520 30.13 -20.96 24.63
N LYS A 521 29.07 -21.75 24.83
CA LYS A 521 27.66 -21.31 24.84
C LYS A 521 27.39 -20.22 25.89
N ARG A 522 28.13 -20.20 27.00
CA ARG A 522 28.05 -19.18 28.06
C ARG A 522 28.97 -17.98 27.83
N TYR A 523 30.17 -18.20 27.29
CA TYR A 523 31.19 -17.17 27.04
C TYR A 523 30.73 -16.18 25.95
N LEU A 524 30.17 -16.70 24.85
CA LEU A 524 29.57 -15.91 23.77
C LEU A 524 28.36 -15.08 24.22
N LYS A 525 27.79 -15.35 25.40
CA LYS A 525 26.67 -14.61 26.00
C LYS A 525 27.12 -13.41 26.86
N LYS A 526 28.39 -13.35 27.27
CA LYS A 526 28.89 -12.38 28.27
C LYS A 526 29.70 -11.22 27.69
N GLU A 527 30.45 -11.41 26.60
CA GLU A 527 31.30 -10.35 26.01
C GLU A 527 30.53 -9.30 25.19
N TYR A 528 29.24 -9.51 24.87
CA TYR A 528 28.45 -8.58 24.06
C TYR A 528 27.95 -7.35 24.85
N GLU A 529 27.78 -7.48 26.17
CA GLU A 529 27.33 -6.40 27.06
C GLU A 529 28.42 -5.32 27.29
N GLU A 530 29.71 -5.66 27.11
CA GLU A 530 30.85 -4.77 27.37
C GLU A 530 31.20 -3.82 26.21
N HIS A 531 30.59 -3.99 25.02
CA HIS A 531 30.95 -3.24 23.80
C HIS A 531 29.84 -2.30 23.30
N LEU A 532 28.76 -2.18 24.06
CA LEU A 532 27.57 -1.47 23.63
C LEU A 532 27.45 -0.09 24.31
N ILE A 533 28.14 0.89 23.73
CA ILE A 533 28.13 2.28 24.22
C ILE A 533 27.03 3.05 23.48
N VAL A 534 25.85 3.17 24.11
CA VAL A 534 24.77 4.04 23.62
C VAL A 534 25.05 5.47 24.10
N THR A 535 25.64 6.30 23.25
CA THR A 535 25.95 7.71 23.59
C THR A 535 24.74 8.65 23.47
N ASP A 536 23.68 8.22 22.79
CA ASP A 536 22.50 9.05 22.54
C ASP A 536 21.46 8.89 23.67
N GLN A 537 21.26 9.99 24.41
CA GLN A 537 20.35 10.10 25.54
C GLN A 537 18.89 9.74 25.18
N GLU A 538 18.43 9.97 23.95
CA GLU A 538 17.06 9.64 23.53
C GLU A 538 16.85 8.12 23.45
N TYR A 539 17.81 7.40 22.87
CA TYR A 539 17.77 5.94 22.77
C TYR A 539 17.93 5.27 24.13
N GLN A 540 18.83 5.79 24.99
CA GLN A 540 18.91 5.36 26.39
C GLN A 540 17.54 5.47 27.08
N ASN A 541 16.85 6.61 26.97
CA ASN A 541 15.55 6.80 27.60
C ASN A 541 14.47 5.85 27.02
N ARG A 542 14.54 5.47 25.74
CA ARG A 542 13.60 4.52 25.12
C ARG A 542 13.86 3.07 25.54
N ILE A 543 15.13 2.68 25.67
CA ILE A 543 15.53 1.37 26.20
C ILE A 543 15.10 1.26 27.66
N LEU A 544 15.37 2.29 28.48
CA LEU A 544 14.90 2.36 29.87
C LEU A 544 13.38 2.25 29.97
N TYR A 545 12.64 2.93 29.09
CA TYR A 545 11.18 2.80 29.02
C TYR A 545 10.72 1.37 28.73
N TYR A 546 11.37 0.70 27.78
CA TYR A 546 11.06 -0.67 27.41
C TYR A 546 11.37 -1.66 28.55
N LEU A 547 12.56 -1.56 29.14
CA LEU A 547 12.96 -2.36 30.29
C LEU A 547 11.99 -2.17 31.46
N ALA A 548 11.58 -0.91 31.72
CA ALA A 548 10.64 -0.59 32.78
C ALA A 548 9.27 -1.23 32.54
N HIS A 549 8.79 -1.25 31.29
CA HIS A 549 7.57 -1.95 30.92
C HIS A 549 7.68 -3.47 31.13
N GLN A 550 8.82 -4.09 30.75
CA GLN A 550 9.02 -5.53 30.98
C GLN A 550 9.08 -5.90 32.45
N THR A 551 9.82 -5.13 33.24
CA THR A 551 9.93 -5.34 34.68
C THR A 551 8.55 -5.25 35.33
N ARG A 552 7.75 -4.22 35.00
CA ARG A 552 6.37 -4.10 35.50
C ARG A 552 5.50 -5.28 35.06
N LYS A 553 5.56 -5.68 33.79
CA LYS A 553 4.80 -6.82 33.26
C LYS A 553 5.08 -8.11 34.03
N VAL A 554 6.36 -8.48 34.19
CA VAL A 554 6.76 -9.70 34.90
C VAL A 554 6.29 -9.66 36.35
N TYR A 555 6.50 -8.52 37.01
CA TYR A 555 6.08 -8.32 38.40
C TYR A 555 4.56 -8.46 38.56
N LEU A 556 3.77 -7.78 37.72
CA LEU A 556 2.31 -7.80 37.78
C LEU A 556 1.74 -9.20 37.51
N ASN A 557 2.35 -9.97 36.60
CA ASN A 557 1.97 -11.36 36.38
C ASN A 557 2.21 -12.23 37.62
N ALA A 558 3.37 -12.07 38.28
CA ALA A 558 3.64 -12.77 39.54
C ALA A 558 2.64 -12.39 40.63
N GLN A 559 2.23 -11.11 40.72
CA GLN A 559 1.22 -10.66 41.67
C GLN A 559 -0.18 -11.24 41.38
N PHE A 560 -0.55 -11.43 40.10
CA PHE A 560 -1.80 -12.10 39.74
C PHE A 560 -1.80 -13.56 40.18
N ASN A 561 -0.72 -14.31 39.91
CA ASN A 561 -0.59 -15.71 40.35
C ASN A 561 -0.59 -15.82 41.89
N ALA A 562 0.06 -14.88 42.59
CA ALA A 562 0.01 -14.81 44.05
C ALA A 562 -1.41 -14.54 44.57
N ALA A 563 -2.21 -13.72 43.87
CA ALA A 563 -3.61 -13.47 44.22
C ALA A 563 -4.46 -14.73 44.05
N LEU A 564 -4.29 -15.47 42.94
CA LEU A 564 -4.97 -16.76 42.73
C LEU A 564 -4.60 -17.78 43.82
N LEU A 565 -3.34 -17.82 44.25
CA LEU A 565 -2.90 -18.67 45.35
C LEU A 565 -3.52 -18.28 46.69
N ALA A 566 -3.73 -16.99 46.93
CA ALA A 566 -4.34 -16.48 48.16
C ALA A 566 -5.89 -16.53 48.15
N LEU A 567 -6.51 -16.95 47.05
CA LEU A 567 -7.96 -17.04 46.92
C LEU A 567 -8.53 -18.14 47.84
N ASP A 568 -9.52 -17.76 48.65
CA ASP A 568 -10.29 -18.63 49.53
C ASP A 568 -11.73 -18.80 49.00
N GLU A 569 -12.55 -19.59 49.71
CA GLU A 569 -13.93 -19.89 49.31
C GLU A 569 -14.89 -18.69 49.38
N ASN A 570 -14.52 -17.66 50.15
CA ASN A 570 -15.31 -16.44 50.34
C ASN A 570 -14.83 -15.30 49.42
N GLY A 571 -13.83 -15.56 48.57
CA GLY A 571 -13.18 -14.59 47.72
C GLY A 571 -13.44 -14.82 46.24
N ALA A 572 -13.43 -13.74 45.47
CA ALA A 572 -13.43 -13.78 44.02
C ALA A 572 -12.37 -12.83 43.44
N ILE A 573 -11.78 -13.20 42.31
CA ILE A 573 -10.93 -12.31 41.52
C ILE A 573 -11.64 -12.01 40.20
N LEU A 574 -11.84 -10.73 39.90
CA LEU A 574 -12.46 -10.28 38.67
C LEU A 574 -11.39 -9.70 37.74
N VAL A 575 -11.31 -10.22 36.52
CA VAL A 575 -10.47 -9.68 35.45
C VAL A 575 -11.37 -9.05 34.41
N VAL A 576 -11.27 -7.73 34.25
CA VAL A 576 -12.14 -6.93 33.37
C VAL A 576 -11.32 -6.39 32.21
N ASP A 577 -11.72 -6.69 30.98
CA ASP A 577 -11.13 -6.08 29.78
C ASP A 577 -12.20 -5.78 28.72
N TYR A 578 -11.86 -4.86 27.82
CA TYR A 578 -12.60 -4.66 26.59
C TYR A 578 -12.18 -5.71 25.56
N LYS A 579 -13.17 -6.33 24.89
CA LYS A 579 -12.91 -7.34 23.86
C LYS A 579 -12.89 -6.74 22.46
N MET A 580 -14.05 -6.37 21.94
CA MET A 580 -14.23 -5.99 20.54
C MET A 580 -15.50 -5.17 20.33
N LYS A 581 -15.65 -4.57 19.15
CA LYS A 581 -16.95 -4.10 18.66
C LYS A 581 -17.56 -5.16 17.73
N ILE A 582 -18.85 -5.41 17.89
CA ILE A 582 -19.63 -6.30 17.04
C ILE A 582 -20.42 -5.44 16.04
N LEU A 583 -20.19 -5.68 14.75
CA LEU A 583 -20.89 -5.04 13.63
C LEU A 583 -21.98 -5.97 13.08
N SER A 584 -23.10 -5.41 12.64
CA SER A 584 -24.26 -6.18 12.18
C SER A 584 -24.11 -6.87 10.82
N LYS A 585 -23.17 -6.43 9.96
CA LYS A 585 -23.07 -6.91 8.56
C LYS A 585 -21.74 -7.57 8.17
N THR A 586 -20.67 -7.44 8.96
CA THR A 586 -19.34 -7.94 8.56
C THR A 586 -18.55 -8.51 9.73
N ALA A 587 -17.94 -9.68 9.52
CA ALA A 587 -17.09 -10.36 10.51
C ALA A 587 -15.63 -9.86 10.56
N ARG A 588 -15.30 -8.80 9.79
CA ARG A 588 -13.97 -8.19 9.71
C ARG A 588 -14.07 -6.69 9.92
N GLU A 589 -13.28 -6.18 10.87
CA GLU A 589 -12.96 -4.77 10.99
C GLU A 589 -11.70 -4.46 10.17
N THR A 590 -11.74 -3.40 9.38
CA THR A 590 -10.52 -2.69 8.98
C THR A 590 -10.11 -1.71 10.09
N LYS A 591 -8.81 -1.42 10.22
CA LYS A 591 -8.29 -0.46 11.22
C LYS A 591 -8.91 0.94 11.09
N GLN A 592 -9.50 1.27 9.93
CA GLN A 592 -10.23 2.51 9.67
C GLN A 592 -11.66 2.47 10.22
N GLU A 593 -12.36 1.34 10.11
CA GLU A 593 -13.69 1.12 10.69
C GLU A 593 -13.65 1.05 12.23
N PHE A 594 -12.55 0.53 12.79
CA PHE A 594 -12.29 0.48 14.24
C PHE A 594 -12.39 1.86 14.94
N PHE A 595 -12.00 2.96 14.26
CA PHE A 595 -12.11 4.32 14.79
C PHE A 595 -13.43 5.03 14.45
N GLY A 596 -14.28 4.42 13.62
CA GLY A 596 -15.56 4.97 13.19
C GLY A 596 -16.68 4.94 14.24
N LYS A 597 -16.46 4.27 15.38
CA LYS A 597 -17.38 4.16 16.53
C LYS A 597 -18.79 3.64 16.20
N LYS A 598 -18.93 2.73 15.24
CA LYS A 598 -20.21 2.05 14.92
C LYS A 598 -20.17 0.60 15.44
N GLY A 599 -21.27 0.08 15.99
CA GLY A 599 -21.39 -1.30 16.51
C GLY A 599 -21.52 -1.41 18.04
N TRP A 600 -21.86 -2.60 18.55
CA TRP A 600 -22.00 -2.88 19.99
C TRP A 600 -20.63 -3.13 20.63
N ALA A 601 -20.34 -2.46 21.74
CA ALA A 601 -19.10 -2.68 22.48
C ALA A 601 -19.25 -3.91 23.39
N LEU A 602 -18.44 -4.95 23.16
CA LEU A 602 -18.42 -6.18 23.95
C LEU A 602 -17.31 -6.09 25.00
N TYR A 603 -17.70 -6.35 26.25
CA TYR A 603 -16.84 -6.40 27.43
C TYR A 603 -16.92 -7.77 28.08
N THR A 604 -15.88 -8.10 28.84
CA THR A 604 -15.78 -9.39 29.51
C THR A 604 -15.24 -9.22 30.89
N ILE A 605 -15.88 -9.92 31.80
CA ILE A 605 -15.45 -10.10 33.17
C ILE A 605 -15.21 -11.59 33.37
N LEU A 606 -13.96 -11.97 33.61
CA LEU A 606 -13.65 -13.32 34.10
C LEU A 606 -13.68 -13.31 35.62
N VAL A 607 -14.52 -14.16 36.19
CA VAL A 607 -14.67 -14.33 37.64
C VAL A 607 -14.00 -15.63 38.04
N TYR A 608 -12.92 -15.53 38.80
CA TYR A 608 -12.20 -16.66 39.37
C TYR A 608 -12.72 -16.90 40.78
N THR A 609 -13.21 -18.11 41.04
CA THR A 609 -13.68 -18.58 42.36
C THR A 609 -13.05 -19.91 42.70
N LYS A 610 -13.00 -20.23 43.99
CA LYS A 610 -12.47 -21.50 44.47
C LYS A 610 -13.48 -22.17 45.38
N SER A 611 -13.73 -23.47 45.16
CA SER A 611 -14.55 -24.29 46.06
C SER A 611 -13.67 -25.00 47.09
N ASN A 612 -14.22 -25.26 48.29
CA ASN A 612 -13.49 -25.93 49.36
C ASN A 612 -13.01 -27.33 48.94
N GLY A 613 -11.72 -27.61 49.13
CA GLY A 613 -11.09 -28.89 48.77
C GLY A 613 -10.73 -29.09 47.29
N ASP A 614 -11.10 -28.16 46.39
CA ASP A 614 -10.82 -28.31 44.94
C ASP A 614 -9.36 -27.92 44.61
N SER A 615 -8.69 -28.73 43.79
CA SER A 615 -7.33 -28.47 43.25
C SER A 615 -7.34 -27.55 42.04
N GLU A 616 -8.54 -27.13 41.63
CA GLU A 616 -8.81 -26.31 40.46
C GLU A 616 -9.51 -24.99 40.85
N ILE A 617 -9.35 -23.98 40.00
CA ILE A 617 -10.01 -22.69 40.08
C ILE A 617 -11.10 -22.66 39.03
N ASN A 618 -12.32 -22.33 39.46
CA ASN A 618 -13.46 -22.18 38.56
C ASN A 618 -13.41 -20.79 37.92
N ILE A 619 -13.56 -20.75 36.60
CA ILE A 619 -13.62 -19.51 35.83
C ILE A 619 -15.01 -19.38 35.24
N GLN A 620 -15.73 -18.32 35.61
CA GLN A 620 -16.96 -17.93 34.94
C GLN A 620 -16.69 -16.71 34.07
N ALA A 621 -17.10 -16.77 32.80
CA ALA A 621 -17.02 -15.62 31.92
C ALA A 621 -18.37 -14.92 31.85
N ILE A 622 -18.42 -13.67 32.27
CA ILE A 622 -19.58 -12.80 32.14
C ILE A 622 -19.29 -11.84 30.99
N ASP A 623 -19.88 -12.15 29.85
CA ASP A 623 -19.80 -11.34 28.65
C ASP A 623 -21.03 -10.42 28.57
N HIS A 624 -20.79 -9.13 28.42
CA HIS A 624 -21.85 -8.14 28.29
C HIS A 624 -21.56 -7.15 27.18
N TRP A 625 -22.61 -6.64 26.54
CA TRP A 625 -22.50 -5.59 25.54
C TRP A 625 -23.39 -4.41 25.89
N SER A 626 -23.00 -3.25 25.38
CA SER A 626 -23.77 -2.01 25.49
C SER A 626 -23.92 -1.36 24.11
N THR A 627 -25.06 -0.69 23.91
CA THR A 627 -25.33 0.19 22.78
C THR A 627 -24.66 1.55 22.89
N ASP A 628 -24.08 1.88 24.06
CA ASP A 628 -23.47 3.18 24.30
C ASP A 628 -22.16 3.34 23.52
N MET A 629 -22.08 4.40 22.70
CA MET A 629 -20.92 4.69 21.83
C MET A 629 -19.69 5.25 22.57
N HIS A 630 -19.66 5.20 23.91
CA HIS A 630 -18.57 5.75 24.72
C HIS A 630 -17.57 4.65 25.10
N ASP A 631 -16.35 4.72 24.55
CA ASP A 631 -15.26 3.74 24.77
C ASP A 631 -14.67 3.74 26.21
N ASN A 632 -15.28 4.44 27.18
CA ASN A 632 -14.73 4.60 28.55
C ASN A 632 -15.21 3.49 29.50
N GLY A 633 -14.95 2.23 29.13
CA GLY A 633 -15.28 1.08 29.98
C GLY A 633 -14.43 1.02 31.26
N PRO A 634 -14.82 0.17 32.23
CA PRO A 634 -14.22 0.06 33.57
C PRO A 634 -12.74 -0.41 33.59
N HIS A 635 -12.23 -0.89 32.46
CA HIS A 635 -10.84 -1.30 32.27
C HIS A 635 -9.85 -0.11 32.11
N TYR A 636 -10.34 1.13 32.05
CA TYR A 636 -9.52 2.35 32.05
C TYR A 636 -9.40 2.99 33.43
N HIS A 637 -8.40 3.86 33.60
CA HIS A 637 -8.26 4.75 34.76
C HIS A 637 -9.43 5.74 34.83
N ASN A 638 -10.52 5.34 35.49
CA ASN A 638 -11.75 6.09 35.59
C ASN A 638 -12.01 6.52 37.04
N SER A 639 -12.17 7.83 37.27
CA SER A 639 -12.42 8.39 38.60
C SER A 639 -13.78 8.02 39.17
N GLU A 640 -14.83 8.01 38.36
CA GLU A 640 -16.19 7.63 38.78
C GLU A 640 -16.22 6.17 39.22
N LEU A 641 -15.53 5.27 38.52
CA LEU A 641 -15.41 3.87 38.94
C LEU A 641 -14.72 3.74 40.31
N MET A 642 -13.59 4.44 40.52
CA MET A 642 -12.88 4.37 41.81
C MET A 642 -13.74 4.88 42.97
N ILE A 643 -14.60 5.87 42.70
CA ILE A 643 -15.56 6.41 43.66
C ILE A 643 -16.71 5.42 43.90
N ILE A 644 -17.30 4.85 42.84
CA ILE A 644 -18.39 3.86 42.95
C ILE A 644 -17.95 2.62 43.74
N LEU A 645 -16.73 2.14 43.54
CA LEU A 645 -16.18 0.99 44.28
C LEU A 645 -16.11 1.24 45.80
N SER A 646 -16.02 2.49 46.26
CA SER A 646 -16.05 2.80 47.70
C SER A 646 -17.42 2.57 48.32
N LYS A 647 -18.48 2.58 47.51
CA LYS A 647 -19.87 2.37 47.93
C LYS A 647 -20.34 0.91 47.83
N TRP A 648 -19.53 0.02 47.24
CA TRP A 648 -19.94 -1.38 47.04
C TRP A 648 -20.21 -2.15 48.34
N PHE A 649 -19.45 -1.86 49.40
CA PHE A 649 -19.69 -2.49 50.70
C PHE A 649 -21.02 -2.03 51.29
N GLU A 650 -21.31 -0.73 51.24
CA GLU A 650 -22.56 -0.13 51.74
C GLU A 650 -23.78 -0.63 50.94
N TRP A 651 -23.68 -0.67 49.61
CA TRP A 651 -24.80 -1.00 48.73
C TRP A 651 -25.06 -2.49 48.54
N TYR A 652 -24.00 -3.30 48.54
CA TYR A 652 -24.08 -4.71 48.14
C TYR A 652 -23.49 -5.67 49.17
N GLY A 653 -22.89 -5.17 50.27
CA GLY A 653 -22.16 -6.00 51.23
C GLY A 653 -20.86 -6.59 50.68
N ILE A 654 -20.37 -6.11 49.54
CA ILE A 654 -19.17 -6.63 48.87
C ILE A 654 -17.95 -5.80 49.26
N GLN A 655 -16.99 -6.41 49.95
CA GLN A 655 -15.74 -5.75 50.32
C GLN A 655 -14.72 -5.80 49.18
N VAL A 656 -14.40 -4.64 48.59
CA VAL A 656 -13.38 -4.53 47.54
C VAL A 656 -11.99 -4.42 48.17
N LYS A 657 -11.28 -5.56 48.28
CA LYS A 657 -9.93 -5.60 48.90
C LYS A 657 -8.89 -4.77 48.13
N LYS A 658 -8.84 -4.94 46.81
CA LYS A 658 -7.88 -4.25 45.92
C LYS A 658 -8.35 -4.21 44.46
N TRP A 659 -7.92 -3.19 43.73
CA TRP A 659 -8.05 -3.08 42.27
C TRP A 659 -6.68 -2.79 41.67
N ILE A 660 -6.24 -3.63 40.72
CA ILE A 660 -4.91 -3.53 40.12
C ILE A 660 -5.03 -3.36 38.61
N PHE A 661 -4.42 -2.30 38.07
CA PHE A 661 -4.23 -2.13 36.64
C PHE A 661 -3.04 -2.97 36.16
N LEU A 662 -3.31 -3.95 35.30
CA LEU A 662 -2.30 -4.85 34.76
C LEU A 662 -1.69 -4.28 33.46
N GLU A 663 -0.39 -4.49 33.26
CA GLU A 663 0.25 -4.34 31.94
C GLU A 663 -0.06 -5.58 31.08
N ALA A 664 0.14 -5.51 29.76
CA ALA A 664 -0.13 -6.64 28.86
C ALA A 664 0.65 -7.92 29.26
N GLY A 665 -0.05 -8.94 29.76
CA GLY A 665 0.55 -10.07 30.50
C GLY A 665 -0.33 -11.33 30.60
N GLU A 666 -0.02 -12.25 31.52
CA GLU A 666 -0.59 -13.61 31.56
C GLU A 666 -2.09 -13.64 31.86
N ALA A 667 -2.59 -12.79 32.75
CA ALA A 667 -4.02 -12.63 33.00
C ALA A 667 -4.76 -12.18 31.72
N LYS A 668 -4.12 -11.28 30.95
CA LYS A 668 -4.62 -10.83 29.66
C LYS A 668 -4.63 -11.96 28.63
N MET A 669 -3.66 -12.88 28.63
CA MET A 669 -3.68 -14.04 27.73
C MET A 669 -4.90 -14.96 27.93
N THR A 670 -5.40 -15.11 29.17
CA THR A 670 -6.60 -15.93 29.43
C THR A 670 -7.85 -15.24 28.88
N VAL A 671 -7.96 -13.93 29.07
CA VAL A 671 -9.02 -13.10 28.46
C VAL A 671 -8.91 -13.08 26.93
N ASP A 672 -7.69 -12.97 26.40
CA ASP A 672 -7.40 -12.97 24.95
C ASP A 672 -7.73 -14.33 24.31
N LEU A 673 -7.51 -15.43 25.02
CA LEU A 673 -7.90 -16.77 24.58
C LEU A 673 -9.43 -16.90 24.53
N HIS A 674 -10.12 -16.42 25.56
CA HIS A 674 -11.59 -16.35 25.60
C HIS A 674 -12.14 -15.50 24.45
N HIS A 675 -11.52 -14.34 24.22
CA HIS A 675 -11.84 -13.46 23.11
C HIS A 675 -11.68 -14.16 21.74
N ALA A 676 -10.61 -14.93 21.55
CA ALA A 676 -10.40 -15.69 20.33
C ALA A 676 -11.52 -16.72 20.09
N GLN A 677 -11.99 -17.39 21.14
CA GLN A 677 -13.11 -18.34 21.07
C GLN A 677 -14.41 -17.64 20.65
N ILE A 678 -14.75 -16.51 21.27
CA ILE A 678 -15.93 -15.70 20.89
C ILE A 678 -15.85 -15.24 19.43
N SER A 679 -14.71 -14.69 19.01
CA SER A 679 -14.51 -14.22 17.64
C SER A 679 -14.69 -15.36 16.63
N LEU A 680 -14.19 -16.55 16.94
CA LEU A 680 -14.35 -17.73 16.10
C LEU A 680 -15.81 -18.21 16.05
N SER A 681 -16.51 -18.24 17.17
CA SER A 681 -17.92 -18.64 17.24
C SER A 681 -18.82 -17.68 16.45
N ILE A 682 -18.66 -16.37 16.62
CA ILE A 682 -19.37 -15.35 15.83
C ILE A 682 -19.07 -15.51 14.34
N LYS A 683 -17.79 -15.68 13.95
CA LYS A 683 -17.41 -15.92 12.55
C LYS A 683 -18.02 -17.19 11.98
N ARG A 684 -18.12 -18.25 12.79
CA ARG A 684 -18.74 -19.51 12.39
C ARG A 684 -20.24 -19.32 12.19
N TYR A 685 -20.92 -18.65 13.12
CA TYR A 685 -22.35 -18.35 13.06
C TYR A 685 -22.70 -17.57 11.77
N ILE A 686 -21.91 -16.55 11.43
CA ILE A 686 -22.09 -15.79 10.19
C ILE A 686 -21.83 -16.65 8.94
N ARG A 687 -20.79 -17.51 8.96
CA ARG A 687 -20.47 -18.39 7.82
C ARG A 687 -21.53 -19.44 7.51
N ILE A 688 -22.27 -19.89 8.51
CA ILE A 688 -23.35 -20.87 8.33
C ILE A 688 -24.69 -20.19 8.00
N GLY A 689 -24.68 -18.88 7.70
CA GLY A 689 -25.85 -18.12 7.26
C GLY A 689 -26.61 -17.38 8.37
N GLY A 690 -26.07 -17.32 9.59
CA GLY A 690 -26.66 -16.52 10.68
C GLY A 690 -26.39 -15.02 10.53
N GLU A 691 -27.36 -14.19 10.90
CA GLU A 691 -27.25 -12.73 10.92
C GLU A 691 -27.27 -12.19 12.36
N ILE A 692 -26.59 -11.07 12.63
CA ILE A 692 -26.58 -10.42 13.95
C ILE A 692 -27.25 -9.05 13.80
N GLN A 693 -28.56 -8.99 14.03
CA GLN A 693 -29.39 -7.80 13.92
C GLN A 693 -29.74 -7.20 15.29
N GLU A 694 -29.85 -8.03 16.32
CA GLU A 694 -30.16 -7.63 17.70
C GLU A 694 -29.23 -8.29 18.72
N GLY A 695 -29.26 -7.80 19.97
CA GLY A 695 -28.41 -8.33 21.04
C GLY A 695 -28.61 -9.83 21.30
N ASN A 696 -29.82 -10.35 21.13
CA ASN A 696 -30.11 -11.79 21.31
C ASN A 696 -29.39 -12.68 20.28
N ASP A 697 -29.07 -12.13 19.10
CA ASP A 697 -28.32 -12.87 18.08
C ASP A 697 -26.86 -13.10 18.52
N ILE A 698 -26.30 -12.19 19.32
CA ILE A 698 -24.97 -12.35 19.92
C ILE A 698 -24.99 -13.56 20.86
N THR A 699 -26.01 -13.67 21.70
CA THR A 699 -26.23 -14.81 22.59
C THR A 699 -26.32 -16.12 21.80
N SER A 700 -27.08 -16.12 20.71
CA SER A 700 -27.21 -17.29 19.82
C SER A 700 -25.89 -17.68 19.15
N ALA A 701 -25.05 -16.70 18.80
CA ALA A 701 -23.77 -16.91 18.14
C ALA A 701 -22.68 -17.50 19.05
N ILE A 702 -22.78 -17.31 20.38
CA ILE A 702 -21.74 -17.72 21.34
C ILE A 702 -22.17 -18.79 22.34
N LYS A 703 -23.41 -19.29 22.24
CA LYS A 703 -24.04 -20.27 23.16
C LYS A 703 -23.28 -21.60 23.38
N ASP A 704 -22.33 -21.94 22.52
CA ASP A 704 -21.61 -23.23 22.56
C ASP A 704 -20.20 -23.12 23.18
N ILE A 705 -19.84 -21.96 23.74
CA ILE A 705 -18.56 -21.78 24.46
C ILE A 705 -18.75 -22.16 25.94
N ALA A 706 -17.74 -22.79 26.53
CA ALA A 706 -17.75 -23.26 27.93
C ALA A 706 -17.91 -22.11 28.93
N ASP A 707 -18.73 -22.31 29.97
CA ASP A 707 -18.94 -21.38 31.10
C ASP A 707 -19.16 -19.89 30.76
N ILE A 708 -19.81 -19.60 29.62
CA ILE A 708 -20.24 -18.24 29.32
C ILE A 708 -21.64 -17.96 29.87
N LEU A 709 -21.70 -16.93 30.68
CA LEU A 709 -22.91 -16.17 31.00
C LEU A 709 -22.95 -14.93 30.10
N VAL A 710 -23.97 -14.85 29.25
CA VAL A 710 -24.15 -13.76 28.30
C VAL A 710 -25.33 -12.93 28.76
N ALA A 711 -25.15 -11.60 28.89
CA ALA A 711 -26.25 -10.70 29.20
C ALA A 711 -26.11 -9.34 28.50
N ASN A 712 -27.25 -8.81 28.03
CA ASN A 712 -27.35 -7.41 27.63
C ASN A 712 -27.42 -6.54 28.89
N ILE A 713 -26.63 -5.46 28.93
CA ILE A 713 -26.70 -4.46 29.99
C ILE A 713 -27.10 -3.13 29.37
N GLU A 714 -28.31 -2.68 29.69
CA GLU A 714 -28.76 -1.33 29.36
C GLU A 714 -28.54 -0.40 30.56
N SER A 715 -27.80 0.67 30.30
CA SER A 715 -27.44 1.66 31.31
C SER A 715 -28.61 2.59 31.61
N ASN A 716 -28.92 2.79 32.89
CA ASN A 716 -29.90 3.79 33.32
C ASN A 716 -29.34 5.23 33.36
N CYS A 717 -28.12 5.46 32.83
CA CYS A 717 -27.49 6.78 32.88
C CYS A 717 -28.31 7.80 32.07
N CYS A 718 -29.00 8.70 32.77
CA CYS A 718 -29.59 9.90 32.18
C CYS A 718 -28.48 10.71 31.48
N LYS A 719 -28.79 11.27 30.30
CA LYS A 719 -27.88 12.05 29.44
C LYS A 719 -27.52 13.43 30.02
N ASP A 720 -27.20 13.50 31.32
CA ASP A 720 -26.85 14.76 31.96
C ASP A 720 -25.37 15.10 31.70
N ASN A 721 -25.17 16.19 30.97
CA ASN A 721 -23.89 16.69 30.43
C ASN A 721 -22.86 17.18 31.47
N ASN A 722 -23.02 16.83 32.76
CA ASN A 722 -22.20 17.36 33.84
C ASN A 722 -21.04 16.42 34.22
N LYS A 723 -19.93 16.52 33.48
CA LYS A 723 -18.70 15.76 33.77
C LYS A 723 -18.16 16.08 35.18
N GLY A 724 -17.97 15.03 35.99
CA GLY A 724 -17.27 15.08 37.29
C GLY A 724 -15.80 15.50 37.17
N LYS A 725 -15.14 15.78 38.31
CA LYS A 725 -13.70 16.13 38.32
C LYS A 725 -12.85 14.85 38.34
N THR A 726 -11.74 14.85 37.60
CA THR A 726 -10.80 13.73 37.56
C THR A 726 -9.92 13.71 38.81
N ILE A 727 -9.76 12.54 39.43
CA ILE A 727 -8.81 12.33 40.54
C ILE A 727 -7.39 12.67 40.07
N PRO A 728 -6.66 13.57 40.77
CA PRO A 728 -5.32 13.96 40.37
C PRO A 728 -4.36 12.77 40.24
N GLY A 729 -3.67 12.70 39.10
CA GLY A 729 -2.66 11.68 38.85
C GLY A 729 -3.20 10.26 38.71
N ILE A 730 -4.51 10.05 38.48
CA ILE A 730 -5.15 8.73 38.39
C ILE A 730 -4.42 7.73 37.47
N SER A 731 -3.81 8.20 36.38
CA SER A 731 -3.02 7.39 35.44
C SER A 731 -1.66 6.92 35.95
N ASN A 732 -1.19 7.48 37.07
CA ASN A 732 0.07 7.12 37.70
C ASN A 732 -0.10 5.99 38.74
N TRP A 733 -1.33 5.74 39.19
CA TRP A 733 -1.64 4.78 40.25
C TRP A 733 -2.12 3.46 39.67
N SER A 734 -1.43 2.37 40.02
CA SER A 734 -1.70 1.03 39.50
C SER A 734 -2.45 0.15 40.49
N GLU A 735 -2.37 0.42 41.80
CA GLU A 735 -3.14 -0.30 42.82
C GLU A 735 -4.01 0.66 43.63
N TRP A 736 -5.25 0.24 43.87
CA TRP A 736 -6.26 0.95 44.65
C TRP A 736 -6.85 0.02 45.71
N SER A 737 -7.22 0.58 46.87
CA SER A 737 -7.84 -0.18 47.97
C SER A 737 -8.83 0.69 48.75
N TRP A 738 -9.88 0.04 49.28
CA TRP A 738 -11.01 0.65 50.00
C TRP A 738 -11.14 0.01 51.40
N PRO A 739 -10.37 0.47 52.39
CA PRO A 739 -10.48 -0.03 53.76
C PRO A 739 -11.91 0.19 54.32
N SER A 740 -12.55 -0.90 54.74
CA SER A 740 -13.84 -0.86 55.45
C SER A 740 -13.67 -0.53 56.93
N ASP A 741 -12.56 -0.96 57.53
CA ASP A 741 -12.33 -0.91 58.98
C ASP A 741 -10.98 -0.29 59.34
N GLY A 742 -10.89 0.30 60.54
CA GLY A 742 -9.69 0.96 61.08
C GLY A 742 -9.62 2.46 60.82
N GLU A 743 -8.48 3.08 61.15
CA GLU A 743 -8.26 4.55 61.11
C GLU A 743 -8.53 5.21 59.75
N HIS A 744 -8.40 4.44 58.67
CA HIS A 744 -8.59 4.91 57.30
C HIS A 744 -9.94 4.50 56.70
N SER A 745 -10.91 4.06 57.51
CA SER A 745 -12.25 3.69 57.02
C SER A 745 -12.88 4.84 56.22
N GLY A 746 -13.41 4.53 55.04
CA GLY A 746 -14.01 5.51 54.11
C GLY A 746 -13.02 6.26 53.21
N TYR A 747 -11.71 6.07 53.37
CA TYR A 747 -10.70 6.63 52.46
C TYR A 747 -10.54 5.75 51.21
N ILE A 748 -10.09 6.36 50.11
CA ILE A 748 -9.55 5.63 48.95
C ILE A 748 -8.03 5.68 49.03
N LYS A 749 -7.37 4.51 49.03
CA LYS A 749 -5.90 4.41 48.99
C LYS A 749 -5.43 4.08 47.58
N ALA A 750 -4.38 4.75 47.10
CA ALA A 750 -3.78 4.49 45.79
C ALA A 750 -2.24 4.44 45.86
N ARG A 751 -1.59 3.60 45.05
CA ARG A 751 -0.12 3.58 44.92
C ARG A 751 0.34 3.21 43.51
N ALA A 752 1.56 3.62 43.17
CA ALA A 752 2.10 3.51 41.81
C ALA A 752 2.45 2.08 41.41
N VAL A 753 2.97 1.27 42.34
CA VAL A 753 3.38 -0.11 42.13
C VAL A 753 2.69 -1.00 43.15
N PRO A 754 2.10 -2.14 42.75
CA PRO A 754 1.46 -2.99 43.73
C PRO A 754 2.45 -3.49 44.78
N ASN A 755 2.02 -3.59 46.03
CA ASN A 755 2.83 -4.04 47.17
C ASN A 755 4.13 -3.26 47.46
N ILE A 756 4.43 -2.17 46.73
CA ILE A 756 5.69 -1.42 46.83
C ILE A 756 5.41 0.09 46.87
N GLY A 757 6.05 0.79 47.80
CA GLY A 757 5.95 2.25 47.93
C GLY A 757 4.82 2.73 48.84
N ASN A 758 4.77 4.04 49.03
CA ASN A 758 3.84 4.69 49.96
C ASN A 758 2.43 4.80 49.37
N TRP A 759 1.42 4.73 50.25
CA TRP A 759 0.04 4.99 49.89
C TRP A 759 -0.23 6.49 49.78
N ILE A 760 -1.01 6.86 48.79
CA ILE A 760 -1.69 8.16 48.71
C ILE A 760 -3.12 7.95 49.19
N LEU A 761 -3.55 8.85 50.07
CA LEU A 761 -4.84 8.78 50.74
C LEU A 761 -5.75 9.88 50.19
N PHE A 762 -6.95 9.51 49.76
CA PHE A 762 -8.02 10.44 49.42
C PHE A 762 -9.07 10.38 50.51
N SER A 763 -9.30 11.50 51.18
CA SER A 763 -10.30 11.60 52.27
C SER A 763 -11.73 11.59 51.72
N PRO A 764 -12.73 11.22 52.54
CA PRO A 764 -14.15 11.32 52.17
C PRO A 764 -14.55 12.70 51.63
N THR A 765 -14.03 13.78 52.24
CA THR A 765 -14.26 15.16 51.78
C THR A 765 -13.66 15.45 50.40
N GLN A 766 -12.47 14.92 50.09
CA GLN A 766 -11.88 15.02 48.76
C GLN A 766 -12.67 14.21 47.73
N ILE A 767 -13.14 13.02 48.10
CA ILE A 767 -13.95 12.15 47.25
C ILE A 767 -15.27 12.83 46.87
N GLN A 768 -15.95 13.43 47.86
CA GLN A 768 -17.17 14.20 47.62
C GLN A 768 -16.94 15.43 46.74
N ASN A 769 -15.77 16.07 46.82
CA ASN A 769 -15.40 17.15 45.91
C ASN A 769 -15.17 16.68 44.45
N PHE A 770 -14.83 15.40 44.26
CA PHE A 770 -14.65 14.81 42.92
C PHE A 770 -15.97 14.36 42.30
N ALA A 771 -16.89 13.83 43.11
CA ALA A 771 -18.25 13.46 42.70
C ALA A 771 -19.18 14.69 42.65
N LYS A 772 -19.65 15.09 41.47
CA LYS A 772 -20.64 16.18 41.36
C LYS A 772 -22.05 15.62 41.63
N GLY A 773 -22.54 15.76 42.86
CA GLY A 773 -23.93 15.40 43.26
C GLY A 773 -24.01 14.17 44.18
N GLU A 774 -25.23 13.71 44.46
CA GLU A 774 -25.46 12.46 45.18
C GLU A 774 -25.02 11.27 44.32
N ILE A 775 -24.20 10.39 44.90
CA ILE A 775 -23.77 9.16 44.25
C ILE A 775 -24.92 8.16 44.38
N ASN A 776 -25.66 7.95 43.30
CA ASN A 776 -26.79 7.03 43.27
C ASN A 776 -26.35 5.59 42.99
N GLN A 777 -27.05 4.64 43.62
CA GLN A 777 -26.86 3.22 43.33
C GLN A 777 -27.31 2.92 41.89
N PRO A 778 -26.46 2.29 41.05
CA PRO A 778 -26.83 1.94 39.69
C PRO A 778 -27.85 0.79 39.67
N LEU A 779 -28.90 0.91 38.84
CA LEU A 779 -29.98 -0.09 38.68
C LEU A 779 -30.12 -0.58 37.24
N PRO A 780 -29.07 -1.11 36.59
CA PRO A 780 -29.11 -1.45 35.17
C PRO A 780 -30.19 -2.49 34.85
N GLN A 781 -30.77 -2.41 33.66
CA GLN A 781 -31.63 -3.47 33.15
C GLN A 781 -30.77 -4.61 32.59
N LEU A 782 -31.02 -5.84 33.04
CA LEU A 782 -30.27 -7.05 32.67
C LEU A 782 -31.21 -8.03 31.97
N SER A 783 -30.78 -8.59 30.83
CA SER A 783 -31.49 -9.71 30.18
C SER A 783 -31.36 -11.02 30.95
N GLU A 784 -32.17 -12.05 30.65
CA GLU A 784 -32.01 -13.39 31.22
C GLU A 784 -30.61 -13.96 30.95
N LEU A 785 -29.96 -14.46 32.00
CA LEU A 785 -28.63 -15.08 31.92
C LEU A 785 -28.73 -16.48 31.29
N THR A 786 -27.86 -16.76 30.33
CA THR A 786 -27.74 -18.11 29.75
C THR A 786 -27.22 -19.13 30.76
N LYS A 787 -27.63 -20.39 30.65
CA LYS A 787 -27.04 -21.49 31.44
C LYS A 787 -25.85 -22.08 30.68
N PRO A 788 -24.65 -22.14 31.27
CA PRO A 788 -23.50 -22.70 30.59
C PRO A 788 -23.61 -24.22 30.40
N LYS A 789 -23.05 -24.72 29.28
CA LYS A 789 -23.14 -26.14 28.89
C LYS A 789 -22.00 -27.01 29.44
N SER A 790 -20.89 -26.41 29.86
CA SER A 790 -19.71 -27.13 30.35
C SER A 790 -18.86 -26.24 31.26
N SER A 791 -18.27 -26.84 32.29
CA SER A 791 -17.46 -26.14 33.29
C SER A 791 -16.08 -25.73 32.76
N TRP A 792 -15.65 -24.49 33.01
CA TRP A 792 -14.30 -24.00 32.73
C TRP A 792 -13.48 -23.95 34.02
N LYS A 793 -12.61 -24.95 34.18
CA LYS A 793 -11.69 -25.06 35.31
C LYS A 793 -10.25 -24.93 34.85
N ILE A 794 -9.40 -24.34 35.69
CA ILE A 794 -7.94 -24.32 35.51
C ILE A 794 -7.24 -24.86 36.76
N PRO A 795 -6.07 -25.51 36.64
CA PRO A 795 -5.30 -25.91 37.81
C PRO A 795 -4.80 -24.69 38.59
N ILE A 796 -4.70 -24.82 39.91
CA ILE A 796 -4.10 -23.79 40.78
C ILE A 796 -2.65 -23.52 40.32
N PRO A 797 -2.20 -22.25 40.24
CA PRO A 797 -0.80 -21.94 39.93
C PRO A 797 0.15 -22.59 40.94
N HIS A 798 1.27 -23.12 40.45
CA HIS A 798 2.25 -23.80 41.29
C HIS A 798 2.96 -22.82 42.22
N ALA A 799 3.04 -23.12 43.53
CA ALA A 799 3.71 -22.26 44.50
C ALA A 799 5.21 -22.04 44.22
N SER A 800 5.83 -22.97 43.50
CA SER A 800 7.23 -22.89 43.04
C SER A 800 7.44 -21.90 41.88
N GLY A 801 6.37 -21.36 41.29
CA GLY A 801 6.44 -20.48 40.11
C GLY A 801 6.86 -21.20 38.82
N ILE A 802 7.03 -22.52 38.86
CA ILE A 802 7.42 -23.35 37.73
C ILE A 802 6.23 -23.51 36.79
N CYS A 803 6.41 -23.25 35.49
CA CYS A 803 5.40 -23.54 34.48
C CYS A 803 5.82 -24.76 33.66
N SER A 804 5.39 -25.94 34.08
CA SER A 804 5.67 -27.26 33.43
C SER A 804 5.51 -27.23 31.90
N LYS A 805 4.45 -26.59 31.40
CA LYS A 805 4.13 -26.46 29.96
C LYS A 805 5.19 -25.70 29.18
N ARG A 806 5.93 -24.79 29.84
CA ARG A 806 6.98 -23.96 29.24
C ARG A 806 8.38 -24.52 29.41
N LEU A 807 8.57 -25.53 30.25
CA LEU A 807 9.88 -26.14 30.44
C LEU A 807 10.28 -26.97 29.21
N PRO A 808 11.54 -26.91 28.74
CA PRO A 808 12.08 -27.86 27.77
C PRO A 808 12.12 -29.28 28.37
N LEU A 809 12.13 -30.31 27.51
CA LEU A 809 11.98 -31.72 27.94
C LEU A 809 13.01 -32.14 29.00
N GLN A 810 14.24 -31.65 28.87
CA GLN A 810 15.34 -31.95 29.79
C GLN A 810 15.15 -31.30 31.18
N GLU A 811 14.60 -30.09 31.23
CA GLU A 811 14.27 -29.44 32.51
C GLU A 811 13.06 -30.11 33.17
N LEU A 812 12.08 -30.58 32.40
CA LEU A 812 10.99 -31.42 32.89
C LEU A 812 11.51 -32.70 33.55
N THR A 813 12.39 -33.44 32.88
CA THR A 813 12.98 -34.67 33.45
C THR A 813 13.86 -34.38 34.64
N ASN A 814 14.64 -33.29 34.63
CA ASN A 814 15.46 -32.89 35.78
C ASN A 814 14.59 -32.51 36.98
N GLU A 815 13.50 -31.76 36.80
CA GLU A 815 12.58 -31.40 37.89
C GLU A 815 11.82 -32.63 38.45
N LEU A 816 11.52 -33.62 37.62
CA LEU A 816 10.94 -34.91 38.03
C LEU A 816 11.97 -35.77 38.80
N GLN A 817 13.20 -35.89 38.30
CA GLN A 817 14.30 -36.63 38.93
C GLN A 817 14.72 -35.99 40.26
N ASN A 818 14.83 -34.66 40.32
CA ASN A 818 15.15 -33.92 41.55
C ASN A 818 14.08 -34.15 42.64
N ARG A 819 12.85 -34.48 42.26
CA ARG A 819 11.74 -34.83 43.17
C ARG A 819 11.63 -36.33 43.45
N GLY A 820 12.52 -37.14 42.89
CA GLY A 820 12.51 -38.60 43.05
C GLY A 820 11.31 -39.30 42.42
N ILE A 821 10.67 -38.70 41.41
CA ILE A 821 9.48 -39.25 40.76
C ILE A 821 9.91 -40.17 39.62
N ASP A 822 9.58 -41.46 39.71
CA ASP A 822 9.76 -42.41 38.62
C ASP A 822 8.64 -42.24 37.58
N TYR A 823 9.03 -41.92 36.35
CA TYR A 823 8.14 -41.74 35.21
C TYR A 823 8.30 -42.85 34.15
N GLY A 824 9.09 -43.90 34.42
CA GLY A 824 9.31 -45.04 33.52
C GLY A 824 9.81 -44.67 32.11
N ASN A 825 9.55 -45.52 31.11
CA ASN A 825 9.90 -45.29 29.69
C ASN A 825 9.02 -44.22 28.97
N GLN A 826 8.39 -43.30 29.69
CA GLN A 826 7.46 -42.32 29.12
C GLN A 826 8.21 -41.09 28.57
N ASN A 827 8.55 -41.10 27.28
CA ASN A 827 9.23 -39.98 26.61
C ASN A 827 8.30 -38.94 25.97
N LYS A 828 6.98 -39.10 26.09
CA LYS A 828 6.02 -38.13 25.52
C LYS A 828 5.90 -36.92 26.46
N ARG A 829 6.41 -35.77 26.01
CA ARG A 829 6.38 -34.46 26.71
C ARG A 829 5.05 -34.16 27.41
N GLN A 830 3.91 -34.41 26.76
CA GLN A 830 2.58 -34.15 27.33
C GLN A 830 2.35 -34.92 28.64
N LYS A 831 2.75 -36.19 28.70
CA LYS A 831 2.57 -37.02 29.91
C LYS A 831 3.54 -36.65 31.02
N LEU A 832 4.77 -36.25 30.70
CA LEU A 832 5.72 -35.74 31.70
C LEU A 832 5.25 -34.40 32.30
N VAL A 833 4.63 -33.56 31.48
CA VAL A 833 3.99 -32.31 31.94
C VAL A 833 2.83 -32.62 32.89
N GLU A 834 1.96 -33.57 32.56
CA GLU A 834 0.86 -34.01 33.44
C GLU A 834 1.36 -34.57 34.78
N ILE A 835 2.41 -35.41 34.76
CA ILE A 835 3.01 -35.96 35.99
C ILE A 835 3.58 -34.84 36.86
N LEU A 836 4.36 -33.92 36.27
CA LEU A 836 4.97 -32.82 37.01
C LEU A 836 3.91 -31.84 37.55
N ASP A 837 2.87 -31.54 36.75
CA ASP A 837 1.76 -30.68 37.19
C ASP A 837 1.02 -31.27 38.39
N ASN A 838 0.72 -32.57 38.36
CA ASN A 838 0.05 -33.24 39.48
C ASN A 838 0.88 -33.21 40.76
N GLU A 839 2.21 -33.35 40.68
CA GLU A 839 3.05 -33.29 41.88
C GLU A 839 3.19 -31.86 42.42
N LEU A 840 3.37 -30.88 41.54
CA LEU A 840 3.43 -29.46 41.93
C LEU A 840 2.11 -28.99 42.59
N ILE A 841 0.95 -29.53 42.16
CA ILE A 841 -0.34 -29.30 42.80
C ILE A 841 -0.34 -29.88 44.23
N LYS A 842 0.13 -31.11 44.43
CA LYS A 842 0.22 -31.72 45.76
C LYS A 842 1.14 -30.95 46.70
N GLU A 843 2.31 -30.50 46.22
CA GLU A 843 3.23 -29.64 46.98
C GLU A 843 2.54 -28.34 47.41
N THR A 844 1.80 -27.72 46.49
CA THR A 844 1.08 -26.47 46.74
C THR A 844 -0.04 -26.64 47.77
N LEU A 845 -0.76 -27.77 47.74
CA LEU A 845 -1.80 -28.09 48.72
C LEU A 845 -1.21 -28.41 50.11
N LYS A 846 -0.13 -29.20 50.19
CA LYS A 846 0.58 -29.50 51.46
C LYS A 846 1.16 -28.26 52.13
N ASN A 847 1.68 -27.31 51.35
CA ASN A 847 2.24 -26.06 51.89
C ASN A 847 1.17 -25.10 52.45
N LYS A 848 -0.12 -25.26 52.11
CA LYS A 848 -1.20 -24.46 52.70
C LYS A 848 -1.64 -24.95 54.07
N GLU A 849 -1.57 -26.25 54.34
CA GLU A 849 -1.91 -26.84 55.65
C GLU A 849 -0.85 -26.51 56.72
N ASN A 850 0.42 -26.34 56.31
CA ASN A 850 1.51 -25.93 57.18
C ASN A 850 1.71 -24.40 57.19
N LYS A 851 0.92 -23.71 58.04
CA LYS A 851 1.02 -22.28 58.41
C LYS A 851 0.61 -21.25 57.34
N GLY A 852 -0.52 -20.60 57.61
CA GLY A 852 -0.78 -19.23 57.16
C GLY A 852 0.35 -18.27 57.56
N LEU A 853 0.50 -17.19 56.80
CA LEU A 853 1.39 -16.04 57.00
C LEU A 853 2.84 -16.04 56.41
N ARG A 854 3.24 -16.92 55.49
CA ARG A 854 4.62 -16.85 54.90
C ARG A 854 4.79 -16.93 53.37
N LEU A 855 3.75 -16.65 52.58
CA LEU A 855 3.85 -16.69 51.10
C LEU A 855 4.37 -15.42 50.42
N MET A 856 4.67 -14.33 51.16
CA MET A 856 5.24 -13.11 50.56
C MET A 856 6.75 -13.16 50.29
N ASN A 857 7.51 -14.14 50.83
CA ASN A 857 8.98 -14.13 50.77
C ASN A 857 9.64 -15.37 50.15
N LEU A 858 8.88 -16.38 49.70
CA LEU A 858 9.46 -17.66 49.24
C LEU A 858 9.97 -17.68 47.80
N SER A 859 9.71 -16.65 46.97
CA SER A 859 10.34 -16.55 45.65
C SER A 859 11.82 -16.12 45.69
N MET A 860 12.39 -15.93 46.88
CA MET A 860 13.78 -15.51 47.08
C MET A 860 14.65 -16.48 47.90
N SER A 861 14.12 -17.58 48.44
CA SER A 861 14.94 -18.53 49.22
C SER A 861 14.66 -19.98 48.82
N ASN A 862 15.51 -20.53 47.95
CA ASN A 862 15.99 -21.93 47.94
C ASN A 862 16.69 -22.34 46.63
N LYS A 863 17.41 -21.40 46.01
CA LYS A 863 18.72 -21.74 45.42
C LYS A 863 19.72 -20.83 46.11
N ALA A 864 20.67 -21.42 46.83
CA ALA A 864 21.85 -20.72 47.30
C ALA A 864 22.69 -20.30 46.08
N TYR A 865 22.22 -19.29 45.35
CA TYR A 865 23.15 -18.38 44.71
C TYR A 865 23.68 -17.51 45.84
N ASN A 866 25.00 -17.47 46.00
CA ASN A 866 25.66 -16.53 46.89
C ASN A 866 25.16 -15.12 46.53
N ILE A 867 24.17 -14.60 47.26
CA ILE A 867 23.73 -13.23 47.15
C ILE A 867 24.87 -12.41 47.76
N ARG A 868 25.78 -11.90 46.91
CA ARG A 868 26.57 -10.73 47.30
C ARG A 868 25.56 -9.62 47.61
N PRO A 869 25.72 -8.89 48.73
CA PRO A 869 24.98 -7.64 48.91
C PRO A 869 25.38 -6.74 47.74
N LEU A 870 24.45 -6.43 46.83
CA LEU A 870 24.75 -5.47 45.76
C LEU A 870 24.98 -4.12 46.43
N ASN A 871 26.21 -3.62 46.36
CA ASN A 871 26.49 -2.21 46.63
C ASN A 871 25.66 -1.36 45.64
N ASN A 872 25.20 -0.18 46.08
CA ASN A 872 24.46 0.76 45.22
C ASN A 872 25.22 1.16 43.95
N ASP A 873 26.53 0.90 43.90
CA ASP A 873 27.40 1.16 42.74
C ASP A 873 27.37 0.05 41.67
N GLU A 874 26.75 -1.10 41.94
CA GLU A 874 26.76 -2.28 41.06
C GLU A 874 25.52 -2.39 40.14
N PHE A 875 24.42 -1.67 40.43
CA PHE A 875 23.23 -1.64 39.57
C PHE A 875 23.01 -0.23 39.00
N PRO A 876 23.11 -0.01 37.67
CA PRO A 876 23.18 1.32 37.06
C PRO A 876 21.87 2.13 37.09
N LEU A 877 20.79 1.62 37.70
CA LEU A 877 19.45 2.23 37.69
C LEU A 877 18.99 2.57 39.11
N SER A 878 18.52 3.80 39.30
CA SER A 878 18.02 4.28 40.59
C SER A 878 16.79 3.52 41.07
N SER A 879 16.61 3.41 42.38
CA SER A 879 15.39 2.82 42.97
C SER A 879 14.14 3.52 42.42
N GLY A 880 13.14 2.71 42.02
CA GLY A 880 11.90 3.22 41.41
C GLY A 880 11.98 3.55 39.91
N TRP A 881 13.11 3.29 39.22
CA TRP A 881 13.26 3.57 37.77
C TRP A 881 12.14 2.99 36.89
N ALA A 882 11.56 1.85 37.30
CA ALA A 882 10.51 1.17 36.58
C ALA A 882 9.09 1.61 36.98
N SER A 883 8.89 2.63 37.84
CA SER A 883 7.56 3.09 38.23
C SER A 883 6.89 3.94 37.13
N LYS A 884 5.55 3.92 37.10
CA LYS A 884 4.74 4.68 36.12
C LYS A 884 4.87 6.20 36.29
N GLU A 885 5.17 6.66 37.51
CA GLU A 885 5.31 8.09 37.81
C GLU A 885 6.54 8.71 37.12
N VAL A 886 7.68 7.99 37.11
CA VAL A 886 8.96 8.40 36.50
C VAL A 886 8.96 8.19 34.97
N GLN A 887 7.97 7.49 34.44
CA GLN A 887 7.83 7.20 33.01
C GLN A 887 7.69 8.49 32.18
N LYS A 888 8.61 8.70 31.22
CA LYS A 888 8.62 9.86 30.32
C LYS A 888 7.80 9.63 29.04
N TYR A 889 7.83 8.44 28.48
CA TYR A 889 7.14 8.08 27.22
C TYR A 889 5.80 7.39 27.46
N GLY A 890 4.89 7.35 26.47
CA GLY A 890 3.64 6.59 26.55
C GLY A 890 2.52 7.18 27.43
N LYS A 891 2.72 8.34 28.08
CA LYS A 891 1.67 9.07 28.80
C LYS A 891 0.70 9.72 27.80
N LYS A 892 -0.48 9.12 27.57
CA LYS A 892 -1.58 9.76 26.83
C LYS A 892 -2.24 10.82 27.72
N GLY A 893 -2.37 12.05 27.21
CA GLY A 893 -3.09 13.15 27.88
C GLY A 893 -2.23 14.19 28.61
N GLY A 894 -0.90 14.03 28.66
CA GLY A 894 0.00 14.95 29.37
C GLY A 894 0.50 16.18 28.59
N GLY A 895 0.01 16.41 27.36
CA GLY A 895 0.35 17.64 26.63
C GLY A 895 -0.38 18.83 27.23
N LYS A 896 0.33 19.90 27.63
CA LYS A 896 -0.30 21.19 27.94
C LYS A 896 -1.22 21.56 26.77
N ARG A 897 -2.53 21.66 27.02
CA ARG A 897 -3.48 22.13 26.00
C ARG A 897 -3.09 23.56 25.61
N ILE A 898 -3.07 23.85 24.30
CA ILE A 898 -2.87 25.22 23.81
C ILE A 898 -3.97 26.09 24.43
N LYS A 899 -3.57 27.16 25.12
CA LYS A 899 -4.54 28.09 25.72
C LYS A 899 -5.35 28.76 24.61
N LYS A 900 -6.64 29.05 24.86
CA LYS A 900 -7.55 29.64 23.86
C LYS A 900 -6.99 30.90 23.21
N ARG A 901 -6.32 31.77 23.98
CA ARG A 901 -5.66 32.98 23.46
C ARG A 901 -4.59 32.70 22.41
N ILE A 902 -3.75 31.68 22.65
CA ILE A 902 -2.71 31.27 21.71
C ILE A 902 -3.33 30.59 20.48
N SER A 903 -4.40 29.82 20.65
CA SER A 903 -5.15 29.25 19.52
C SER A 903 -5.66 30.35 18.60
N ALA A 904 -6.28 31.40 19.14
CA ALA A 904 -6.81 32.51 18.33
C ALA A 904 -5.72 33.21 17.49
N ILE A 905 -4.52 33.42 18.05
CA ILE A 905 -3.37 34.01 17.33
C ILE A 905 -2.91 33.07 16.20
N LEU A 906 -2.80 31.77 16.47
CA LEU A 906 -2.44 30.78 15.45
C LEU A 906 -3.48 30.68 14.33
N GLU A 907 -4.77 30.84 14.65
CA GLU A 907 -5.87 30.92 13.67
C GLU A 907 -5.72 32.12 12.74
N GLN A 908 -5.42 33.29 13.29
CA GLN A 908 -5.17 34.49 12.49
C GLN A 908 -3.99 34.29 11.53
N TYR A 909 -2.85 33.80 12.03
CA TYR A 909 -1.67 33.53 11.19
C TYR A 909 -1.95 32.49 10.10
N PHE A 910 -2.74 31.47 10.42
CA PHE A 910 -3.12 30.45 9.44
C PHE A 910 -4.06 31.00 8.35
N LEU A 911 -5.04 31.83 8.73
CA LEU A 911 -6.01 32.40 7.79
C LEU A 911 -5.38 33.44 6.85
N ILE A 912 -4.39 34.21 7.31
CA ILE A 912 -3.65 35.17 6.48
C ILE A 912 -3.00 34.46 5.27
N GLY A 913 -2.40 33.28 5.48
CA GLY A 913 -1.82 32.46 4.41
C GLY A 913 -2.83 31.77 3.48
N ASN A 914 -4.12 31.76 3.83
CA ASN A 914 -5.20 31.30 2.95
C ASN A 914 -5.75 32.43 2.08
N VAL A 915 -5.72 33.68 2.58
CA VAL A 915 -6.09 34.88 1.80
C VAL A 915 -5.02 35.18 0.76
N ASP A 916 -3.75 35.10 1.13
CA ASP A 916 -2.62 35.24 0.21
C ASP A 916 -1.63 34.09 0.38
N LYS A 917 -1.40 33.34 -0.71
CA LYS A 917 -0.48 32.20 -0.73
C LYS A 917 0.97 32.59 -0.48
N SER A 918 1.35 33.84 -0.75
CA SER A 918 2.70 34.38 -0.47
C SER A 918 2.97 34.54 1.03
N ASN A 919 1.90 34.70 1.84
CA ASN A 919 1.98 34.88 3.30
C ASN A 919 1.79 33.57 4.08
N ARG A 920 1.97 32.40 3.43
CA ARG A 920 1.86 31.10 4.11
C ARG A 920 3.02 30.88 5.08
N MET A 921 2.67 30.78 6.35
CA MET A 921 3.61 30.58 7.43
C MET A 921 3.79 29.10 7.76
N THR A 922 5.03 28.68 7.99
CA THR A 922 5.35 27.36 8.55
C THR A 922 5.09 27.33 10.06
N ALA A 923 5.08 26.13 10.65
CA ALA A 923 4.96 25.99 12.10
C ALA A 923 6.12 26.65 12.86
N GLN A 924 7.29 26.79 12.22
CA GLN A 924 8.45 27.48 12.78
C GLN A 924 8.21 28.99 12.75
N ASP A 925 7.77 29.54 11.62
CA ASP A 925 7.50 30.99 11.49
C ASP A 925 6.41 31.45 12.48
N MET A 926 5.35 30.64 12.66
CA MET A 926 4.31 30.91 13.66
C MET A 926 4.87 30.86 15.10
N TRP A 927 5.84 29.99 15.36
CA TRP A 927 6.49 29.92 16.66
C TRP A 927 7.40 31.13 16.91
N ASP A 928 8.17 31.54 15.90
CA ASP A 928 9.04 32.72 15.96
C ASP A 928 8.22 34.01 16.20
N LEU A 929 7.04 34.13 15.57
CA LEU A 929 6.10 35.23 15.83
C LEU A 929 5.47 35.19 17.23
N LEU A 930 5.24 34.00 17.80
CA LEU A 930 4.78 33.90 19.18
C LEU A 930 5.92 34.28 20.15
N MET A 931 7.15 33.89 19.85
CA MET A 931 8.32 34.28 20.63
C MET A 931 8.55 35.79 20.59
N SER A 932 8.39 36.45 19.44
CA SER A 932 8.51 37.90 19.35
C SER A 932 7.42 38.61 20.18
N LYS A 933 6.17 38.10 20.14
CA LYS A 933 5.09 38.59 21.02
C LYS A 933 5.39 38.38 22.50
N ALA A 934 6.10 37.31 22.87
CA ALA A 934 6.55 37.13 24.25
C ALA A 934 7.69 38.05 24.64
N GLN A 935 8.60 38.37 23.72
CA GLN A 935 9.67 39.34 23.95
C GLN A 935 9.13 40.75 24.17
N VAL A 936 8.03 41.11 23.50
CA VAL A 936 7.30 42.38 23.68
C VAL A 936 6.37 42.35 24.91
N GLY A 937 6.23 41.20 25.59
CA GLY A 937 5.43 41.06 26.81
C GLY A 937 3.92 40.85 26.58
N GLU A 938 3.47 40.67 25.35
CA GLU A 938 2.04 40.44 25.04
C GLU A 938 1.56 39.05 25.47
N ILE A 939 2.46 38.07 25.50
CA ILE A 939 2.19 36.69 25.95
C ILE A 939 3.32 36.19 26.85
N GLU A 940 3.00 35.31 27.79
CA GLU A 940 4.04 34.67 28.61
C GLU A 940 4.80 33.61 27.81
N SER A 941 6.13 33.60 27.90
CA SER A 941 6.98 32.57 27.29
C SER A 941 6.62 31.14 27.74
N SER A 942 6.08 30.99 28.96
CA SER A 942 5.63 29.73 29.54
C SER A 942 4.42 29.09 28.82
N GLU A 943 3.73 29.87 27.98
CA GLU A 943 2.52 29.49 27.27
C GLU A 943 2.75 29.14 25.81
N ILE A 944 3.93 29.43 25.28
CA ILE A 944 4.26 29.16 23.89
C ILE A 944 4.35 27.63 23.70
N PRO A 945 3.51 27.05 22.83
CA PRO A 945 3.56 25.63 22.54
C PRO A 945 4.85 25.26 21.81
N LYS A 946 5.28 24.01 21.92
CA LYS A 946 6.39 23.50 21.09
C LYS A 946 6.01 23.57 19.60
N VAL A 947 6.98 23.78 18.72
CA VAL A 947 6.80 23.79 17.25
C VAL A 947 6.04 22.55 16.74
N THR A 948 6.34 21.36 17.27
CA THR A 948 5.64 20.11 16.94
C THR A 948 4.16 20.13 17.31
N THR A 949 3.80 20.86 18.38
CA THR A 949 2.42 21.03 18.83
C THR A 949 1.66 21.99 17.91
N ILE A 950 2.32 23.05 17.43
CA ILE A 950 1.78 23.98 16.42
C ILE A 950 1.56 23.26 15.10
N GLN A 951 2.52 22.45 14.63
CA GLN A 951 2.39 21.67 13.40
C GLN A 951 1.21 20.68 13.46
N GLY A 952 1.05 19.99 14.59
CA GLY A 952 -0.10 19.11 14.83
C GLY A 952 -1.43 19.86 14.98
N TRP A 953 -1.41 21.12 15.40
CA TRP A 953 -2.58 22.00 15.42
C TRP A 953 -2.97 22.45 14.00
N ILE A 954 -2.03 22.94 13.19
CA ILE A 954 -2.24 23.35 11.79
C ILE A 954 -2.92 22.24 10.98
N THR A 955 -2.44 21.01 11.13
CA THR A 955 -2.96 19.85 10.39
C THR A 955 -4.43 19.57 10.71
N ARG A 956 -4.79 19.67 12.00
CA ARG A 956 -6.16 19.45 12.47
C ARG A 956 -7.10 20.60 12.10
N TYR A 957 -6.63 21.84 12.23
CA TYR A 957 -7.42 23.02 11.89
C TYR A 957 -7.72 23.09 10.37
N ALA A 958 -6.75 22.76 9.52
CA ALA A 958 -6.94 22.66 8.07
C ALA A 958 -7.94 21.55 7.67
N ALA A 959 -7.98 20.43 8.41
CA ALA A 959 -8.97 19.38 8.19
C ALA A 959 -10.38 19.86 8.58
N GLN A 960 -10.53 20.50 9.75
CA GLN A 960 -11.81 21.07 10.19
C GLN A 960 -12.35 22.15 9.25
N LEU A 961 -11.48 23.00 8.68
CA LEU A 961 -11.90 24.00 7.70
C LEU A 961 -12.44 23.35 6.43
N ARG A 962 -11.79 22.30 5.92
CA ARG A 962 -12.27 21.55 4.74
C ARG A 962 -13.61 20.86 5.00
N GLU A 963 -13.78 20.29 6.20
CA GLU A 963 -15.04 19.67 6.63
C GLU A 963 -16.16 20.72 6.74
N LYS A 964 -15.89 21.88 7.35
CA LYS A 964 -16.84 22.99 7.41
C LYS A 964 -17.20 23.51 6.02
N SER A 965 -16.22 23.73 5.14
CA SER A 965 -16.47 24.17 3.77
C SER A 965 -17.30 23.15 2.99
N ALA A 966 -17.02 21.85 3.14
CA ALA A 966 -17.84 20.80 2.53
C ALA A 966 -19.28 20.80 3.07
N GLN A 967 -19.46 21.00 4.38
CA GLN A 967 -20.79 21.08 4.99
C GLN A 967 -21.56 22.34 4.57
N THR A 968 -20.89 23.48 4.41
CA THR A 968 -21.52 24.72 3.91
C THR A 968 -22.00 24.53 2.47
N VAL A 969 -21.17 23.96 1.59
CA VAL A 969 -21.56 23.63 0.20
C VAL A 969 -22.74 22.66 0.17
N LEU A 970 -22.80 21.70 1.11
CA LEU A 970 -23.89 20.72 1.20
C LEU A 970 -25.20 21.32 1.76
N ASN A 971 -25.13 22.45 2.48
CA ASN A 971 -26.29 23.19 2.96
C ASN A 971 -26.74 24.28 1.96
N GLU A 972 -25.90 24.61 0.96
CA GLU A 972 -26.19 25.54 -0.14
C GLU A 972 -26.71 24.84 -1.41
N ILE A 973 -26.68 23.50 -1.44
CA ILE A 973 -27.35 22.61 -2.41
C ILE A 973 -28.67 22.15 -1.79
#